data_AF-A0A8H5I0U2-F1
#
_entry.id   AF-A0A8H5I0U2-F1
#
_cell.length_a   1.000
_cell.length_b   1.000
_cell.length_c   1.000
_cell.angle_alpha   90.00
_cell.angle_beta   90.00
_cell.angle_gamma   90.00
#
_symmetry.space_group_name_H-M   'P 1'
#
loop_
_entity.id
_entity.type
_entity.pdbx_description
1 polymer ?
#
loop_
_entity_poly.entity_id
_entity_poly.type
_entity_poly.pdbx_seq_one_letter_code
_entity_poly.pdbx_strand_id
1 'polypeptide(L)'
;MVFPFGHASLELDERVNEILEATLPKNYGRDARSLFMMDDAYTNLNHGSFGTVPLSVHQASELHARYVESNPDRYIRAEHCARIDAARAQVAEFVGADPDTCVFIPSVAFGFATILRHFHWTSEDTIVCTDAIYNTISSAVKETCNRDAQPRLSIFALKLPMSHTSILRDFHEHIQSIKAQKQADGKSEAKIVVVIESITSSPAILMPWKEMVKICRAEKAWSIVDAAHSFGQELDLNLKDADPDFWLANGAKWCYAKRGCAILYVPFRNQDMIASGILPGLMYDSPGSSPTRFVWQFYCRIPYDSFPIADGHTCDSTGHGLVDPVPPVSIVYAIKFRQRIGGEVNIQKYCHALALAGGKRMAEIMKTTILDSPEGTGELIANMVNVELPLSANVKPSREIDVFFLEELCDNYKIYATDFFWRGRWWARSGHWESRIPTLDKLGVKDLGKIDELQVAKDWFQTFSAHVSADDVDGVVGLFCDDALWRDMLSLTWDMRTFDGSAKISTFLKDRLPSVKAHSFQLKDFVRLQTPFPGLTWIVAMFEFQTSVGTGSGVFRLVPTAQGPWKAYTMFTMLESFKDYPEKIGALRESRQFNGKQWREAREKELAFKDTEPAVLIVGAGQSALQLAARLKFLDIPTLMIERDERVGDMWRNRYDSLSLHFPVWNDHMPYIPFPPTWPKYTPSLKMAEWLEFYAKTLELNIWLSTTVVDATQDPDTNIWSVHVRRKDGSERTFKVKHFVVATGLGDGIPNVPDIPNLASFKGTVLHSAQYKRASDYQGKKVVVIGAGNAGHDVASDVARSGGDVTMYQRSSTFVMDLDKGWKFLGGPLYSEGGPPSDVADRLSFSMPHNLIVGGMAQRNTQAILNDQKEHLDKLAKTGFRINKGIKEAGILLQLKEKAGGHYFGKR
;
A
#
# COMPACT_ATOMS: atom_id res chain seq x y z
N MET A 1 48.11 -14.54 0.05
CA MET A 1 47.55 -15.56 -0.87
C MET A 1 46.04 -15.36 -0.93
N VAL A 2 45.45 -14.86 -2.03
CA VAL A 2 43.98 -14.68 -2.14
C VAL A 2 43.39 -16.07 -2.25
N PHE A 3 42.68 -16.56 -1.23
CA PHE A 3 41.88 -17.77 -1.40
C PHE A 3 40.87 -17.48 -2.51
N PRO A 4 40.93 -18.16 -3.66
CA PRO A 4 39.89 -18.00 -4.66
C PRO A 4 38.55 -18.34 -3.98
N PHE A 5 37.55 -17.46 -4.17
CA PHE A 5 36.20 -17.71 -3.71
C PHE A 5 35.83 -19.15 -4.11
N GLY A 6 35.52 -19.99 -3.11
CA GLY A 6 35.11 -21.37 -3.38
C GLY A 6 33.82 -21.37 -4.20
N HIS A 7 33.51 -22.49 -4.86
CA HIS A 7 32.32 -22.65 -5.70
C HIS A 7 31.03 -22.12 -5.05
N ALA A 8 30.85 -22.33 -3.74
CA ALA A 8 29.68 -21.88 -2.99
C ALA A 8 29.55 -20.34 -2.88
N SER A 9 30.67 -19.59 -2.86
CA SER A 9 30.64 -18.13 -2.83
C SER A 9 30.31 -17.55 -4.21
N LEU A 10 30.77 -18.18 -5.28
CA LEU A 10 30.39 -17.81 -6.66
C LEU A 10 28.91 -18.07 -6.89
N GLU A 11 28.40 -19.21 -6.42
CA GLU A 11 26.98 -19.55 -6.46
C GLU A 11 26.11 -18.55 -5.67
N LEU A 12 26.57 -18.08 -4.51
CA LEU A 12 25.87 -17.00 -3.78
C LEU A 12 25.78 -15.73 -4.64
N ASP A 13 26.89 -15.29 -5.23
CA ASP A 13 26.92 -14.04 -5.98
C ASP A 13 26.07 -14.12 -7.26
N GLU A 14 26.07 -15.26 -7.96
CA GLU A 14 25.19 -15.54 -9.10
C GLU A 14 23.71 -15.45 -8.70
N ARG A 15 23.30 -16.16 -7.64
CA ARG A 15 21.91 -16.15 -7.17
C ARG A 15 21.46 -14.80 -6.64
N VAL A 16 22.35 -14.05 -5.98
CA VAL A 16 22.09 -12.67 -5.58
C VAL A 16 21.86 -11.79 -6.81
N ASN A 17 22.70 -11.91 -7.84
CA ASN A 17 22.52 -11.16 -9.07
C ASN A 17 21.20 -11.53 -9.76
N GLU A 18 20.82 -12.81 -9.82
CA GLU A 18 19.50 -13.22 -10.36
C GLU A 18 18.32 -12.56 -9.63
N ILE A 19 18.35 -12.52 -8.30
CA ILE A 19 17.32 -11.85 -7.48
C ILE A 19 17.28 -10.35 -7.79
N LEU A 20 18.45 -9.70 -7.88
CA LEU A 20 18.55 -8.29 -8.17
C LEU A 20 18.20 -7.95 -9.62
N GLU A 21 18.30 -8.92 -10.54
CA GLU A 21 17.94 -8.81 -11.96
C GLU A 21 16.44 -9.01 -12.25
N ALA A 22 15.62 -9.27 -11.21
CA ALA A 22 14.17 -9.36 -11.35
C ALA A 22 13.56 -8.14 -12.08
N THR A 23 12.47 -8.37 -12.81
CA THR A 23 11.80 -7.35 -13.62
C THR A 23 11.29 -6.20 -12.76
N LEU A 24 11.68 -4.97 -13.10
CA LEU A 24 11.24 -3.76 -12.43
C LEU A 24 10.08 -3.09 -13.20
N PRO A 25 9.15 -2.41 -12.51
CA PRO A 25 8.12 -1.62 -13.15
C PRO A 25 8.74 -0.48 -13.96
N LYS A 26 8.12 -0.16 -15.11
CA LYS A 26 8.61 0.90 -16.00
C LYS A 26 8.44 2.32 -15.42
N ASN A 27 7.54 2.50 -14.46
CA ASN A 27 7.18 3.80 -13.89
C ASN A 27 7.32 3.80 -12.36
N TYR A 28 7.69 4.95 -11.80
CA TYR A 28 7.61 5.21 -10.36
C TYR A 28 6.16 5.34 -9.87
N GLY A 29 5.98 5.56 -8.56
CA GLY A 29 4.67 5.74 -7.94
C GLY A 29 4.09 4.44 -7.41
N ARG A 30 2.78 4.21 -7.62
CA ARG A 30 2.09 3.03 -7.06
C ARG A 30 2.62 1.72 -7.62
N ASP A 31 3.05 1.70 -8.88
CA ASP A 31 3.64 0.51 -9.52
C ASP A 31 4.94 0.08 -8.82
N ALA A 32 5.72 1.05 -8.32
CA ALA A 32 6.94 0.77 -7.55
C ALA A 32 6.67 0.29 -6.11
N ARG A 33 5.42 0.37 -5.62
CA ARG A 33 5.08 -0.08 -4.26
C ARG A 33 5.29 -1.58 -4.07
N SER A 34 4.96 -2.39 -5.09
CA SER A 34 5.13 -3.85 -5.05
C SER A 34 6.59 -4.28 -4.91
N LEU A 35 7.54 -3.37 -5.16
CA LEU A 35 8.95 -3.59 -4.90
C LEU A 35 9.28 -3.53 -3.40
N PHE A 36 8.34 -3.27 -2.51
CA PHE A 36 8.55 -3.19 -1.07
C PHE A 36 7.57 -4.08 -0.32
N MET A 37 7.98 -4.59 0.84
CA MET A 37 7.16 -5.45 1.70
C MET A 37 6.30 -4.65 2.69
N MET A 38 5.73 -3.53 2.25
CA MET A 38 4.90 -2.68 3.12
C MET A 38 3.49 -3.24 3.22
N ASP A 39 2.89 -3.20 4.42
CA ASP A 39 1.46 -3.47 4.62
C ASP A 39 0.62 -2.60 3.66
N ASP A 40 -0.21 -3.21 2.82
CA ASP A 40 -1.06 -2.56 1.81
C ASP A 40 -2.03 -1.51 2.36
N ALA A 41 -2.37 -1.61 3.65
CA ALA A 41 -3.15 -0.61 4.35
C ALA A 41 -2.30 0.61 4.77
N TYR A 42 -1.00 0.43 4.97
CA TYR A 42 -0.09 1.47 5.46
C TYR A 42 0.47 2.37 4.36
N THR A 43 0.26 3.68 4.50
CA THR A 43 0.90 4.70 3.65
C THR A 43 2.05 5.34 4.42
N ASN A 44 3.27 4.98 4.04
CA ASN A 44 4.48 5.47 4.68
C ASN A 44 4.81 6.90 4.24
N LEU A 45 4.40 7.89 5.03
CA LEU A 45 4.75 9.31 4.82
C LEU A 45 6.04 9.71 5.57
N ASN A 46 6.71 8.77 6.23
CA ASN A 46 7.86 9.00 7.10
C ASN A 46 9.05 8.08 6.75
N HIS A 47 9.28 7.86 5.45
CA HIS A 47 10.41 7.04 4.98
C HIS A 47 11.75 7.52 5.53
N GLY A 48 11.92 8.84 5.72
CA GLY A 48 13.14 9.43 6.25
C GLY A 48 13.52 9.00 7.67
N SER A 49 12.61 8.46 8.49
CA SER A 49 12.95 8.03 9.85
C SER A 49 13.67 6.69 9.89
N PHE A 50 13.04 5.63 9.37
CA PHE A 50 13.57 4.25 9.48
C PHE A 50 13.85 3.58 8.14
N GLY A 51 13.49 4.22 7.02
CA GLY A 51 13.52 3.65 5.69
C GLY A 51 12.65 2.41 5.52
N THR A 52 12.70 1.83 4.32
CA THR A 52 12.27 0.45 4.08
C THR A 52 13.09 -0.14 2.94
N VAL A 53 13.25 -1.44 2.96
CA VAL A 53 14.13 -2.18 2.04
C VAL A 53 13.28 -2.76 0.90
N PRO A 54 13.68 -2.59 -0.37
CA PRO A 54 13.06 -3.27 -1.49
C PRO A 54 13.09 -4.78 -1.32
N LEU A 55 12.08 -5.46 -1.86
CA LEU A 55 11.90 -6.90 -1.77
C LEU A 55 13.13 -7.66 -2.30
N SER A 56 13.68 -7.26 -3.45
CA SER A 56 14.88 -7.90 -4.02
C SER A 56 16.12 -7.70 -3.16
N VAL A 57 16.32 -6.49 -2.61
CA VAL A 57 17.41 -6.20 -1.67
C VAL A 57 17.26 -7.01 -0.38
N HIS A 58 16.03 -7.16 0.12
CA HIS A 58 15.74 -8.02 1.27
C HIS A 58 16.02 -9.49 0.96
N GLN A 59 15.50 -10.03 -0.14
CA GLN A 59 15.70 -11.42 -0.55
C GLN A 59 17.19 -11.74 -0.75
N ALA A 60 17.96 -10.84 -1.38
CA ALA A 60 19.41 -10.98 -1.50
C ALA A 60 20.09 -10.98 -0.13
N SER A 61 19.65 -10.11 0.79
CA SER A 61 20.17 -10.06 2.15
C SER A 61 19.85 -11.33 2.95
N GLU A 62 18.65 -11.90 2.81
CA GLU A 62 18.26 -13.15 3.48
C GLU A 62 19.00 -14.35 2.90
N LEU A 63 19.23 -14.39 1.58
CA LEU A 63 20.06 -15.42 0.97
C LEU A 63 21.49 -15.35 1.49
N HIS A 64 22.05 -14.14 1.59
CA HIS A 64 23.37 -13.93 2.20
C HIS A 64 23.39 -14.39 3.66
N ALA A 65 22.40 -14.01 4.47
CA ALA A 65 22.31 -14.44 5.86
C ALA A 65 22.34 -15.97 5.99
N ARG A 66 21.57 -16.68 5.18
CA ARG A 66 21.59 -18.16 5.16
C ARG A 66 22.95 -18.73 4.75
N TYR A 67 23.65 -18.06 3.83
CA TYR A 67 25.01 -18.46 3.46
C TYR A 67 25.99 -18.30 4.61
N VAL A 68 25.92 -17.18 5.35
CA VAL A 68 26.71 -16.99 6.59
C VAL A 68 26.48 -18.15 7.55
N GLU A 69 25.21 -18.50 7.80
CA GLU A 69 24.86 -19.60 8.73
C GLU A 69 25.21 -21.00 8.21
N SER A 70 25.35 -21.18 6.89
CA SER A 70 25.69 -22.49 6.32
C SER A 70 27.11 -22.95 6.66
N ASN A 71 28.02 -21.99 6.88
CA ASN A 71 29.38 -22.22 7.32
C ASN A 71 29.98 -20.94 7.93
N PRO A 72 29.61 -20.61 9.19
CA PRO A 72 29.95 -19.32 9.79
C PRO A 72 31.45 -19.14 9.95
N ASP A 73 32.20 -20.18 10.33
CA ASP A 73 33.66 -20.11 10.44
C ASP A 73 34.32 -19.77 9.10
N ARG A 74 33.91 -20.44 8.02
CA ARG A 74 34.44 -20.13 6.69
C ARG A 74 34.11 -18.70 6.28
N TYR A 75 32.85 -18.28 6.42
CA TYR A 75 32.43 -16.95 6.02
C TYR A 75 33.17 -15.86 6.80
N ILE A 76 33.12 -15.92 8.13
CA ILE A 76 33.68 -14.90 9.01
C ILE A 76 35.21 -14.83 8.88
N ARG A 77 35.88 -15.99 8.81
CA ARG A 77 37.36 -16.02 8.79
C ARG A 77 37.97 -15.82 7.40
N ALA A 78 37.28 -16.18 6.31
CA ALA A 78 37.86 -16.16 4.97
C ALA A 78 37.20 -15.20 3.96
N GLU A 79 35.90 -14.88 4.12
CA GLU A 79 35.13 -14.19 3.07
C GLU A 79 34.62 -12.80 3.50
N HIS A 80 34.37 -12.59 4.80
CA HIS A 80 33.79 -11.37 5.35
C HIS A 80 34.58 -10.11 4.99
N CYS A 81 35.89 -10.08 5.23
CA CYS A 81 36.72 -8.90 4.95
C CYS A 81 36.68 -8.49 3.47
N ALA A 82 36.79 -9.46 2.55
CA ALA A 82 36.75 -9.17 1.12
C ALA A 82 35.40 -8.58 0.68
N ARG A 83 34.29 -9.09 1.23
CA ARG A 83 32.93 -8.59 0.96
C ARG A 83 32.70 -7.20 1.54
N ILE A 84 33.22 -6.92 2.73
CA ILE A 84 33.19 -5.57 3.34
C ILE A 84 34.05 -4.59 2.53
N ASP A 85 35.25 -4.98 2.11
CA ASP A 85 36.11 -4.12 1.29
C ASP A 85 35.46 -3.78 -0.05
N ALA A 86 34.79 -4.75 -0.69
CA ALA A 86 34.00 -4.49 -1.89
C ALA A 86 32.83 -3.52 -1.63
N ALA A 87 32.14 -3.66 -0.50
CA ALA A 87 31.08 -2.74 -0.11
C ALA A 87 31.59 -1.32 0.18
N ARG A 88 32.74 -1.20 0.86
CA ARG A 88 33.42 0.08 1.13
C ARG A 88 33.85 0.77 -0.16
N ALA A 89 34.40 0.02 -1.12
CA ALA A 89 34.80 0.57 -2.41
C ALA A 89 33.60 1.17 -3.17
N GLN A 90 32.45 0.47 -3.19
CA GLN A 90 31.23 0.99 -3.82
C GLN A 90 30.67 2.22 -3.10
N VAL A 91 30.69 2.25 -1.77
CA VAL A 91 30.28 3.44 -1.01
C VAL A 91 31.20 4.60 -1.31
N ALA A 92 32.52 4.39 -1.32
CA ALA A 92 33.50 5.44 -1.59
C ALA A 92 33.33 6.01 -3.01
N GLU A 93 33.08 5.16 -4.00
CA GLU A 93 32.73 5.60 -5.36
C GLU A 93 31.44 6.45 -5.35
N PHE A 94 30.39 5.98 -4.67
CA PHE A 94 29.10 6.66 -4.58
C PHE A 94 29.19 8.06 -3.96
N VAL A 95 30.08 8.26 -2.98
CA VAL A 95 30.24 9.53 -2.25
C VAL A 95 31.46 10.36 -2.70
N GLY A 96 32.18 9.94 -3.74
CA GLY A 96 33.39 10.62 -4.21
C GLY A 96 34.51 10.66 -3.15
N ALA A 97 34.85 9.52 -2.57
CA ALA A 97 35.88 9.34 -1.55
C ALA A 97 36.88 8.24 -1.91
N ASP A 98 37.96 8.08 -1.13
CA ASP A 98 38.85 6.92 -1.22
C ASP A 98 38.30 5.78 -0.32
N PRO A 99 38.34 4.51 -0.75
CA PRO A 99 37.81 3.40 0.03
C PRO A 99 38.31 3.38 1.48
N ASP A 100 39.61 3.64 1.69
CA ASP A 100 40.28 3.67 2.99
C ASP A 100 39.94 4.86 3.88
N THR A 101 39.04 5.73 3.43
CA THR A 101 38.43 6.77 4.26
C THR A 101 37.04 6.41 4.75
N CYS A 102 36.41 5.35 4.23
CA CYS A 102 35.04 4.95 4.59
C CYS A 102 35.02 3.64 5.39
N VAL A 103 34.29 3.63 6.51
CA VAL A 103 33.95 2.43 7.29
C VAL A 103 32.45 2.40 7.59
N PHE A 104 31.86 1.22 7.61
CA PHE A 104 30.56 0.94 8.19
C PHE A 104 30.52 0.94 9.73
N ILE A 105 29.47 1.53 10.26
CA ILE A 105 29.12 1.56 11.67
C ILE A 105 27.64 1.22 11.85
N PRO A 106 27.18 0.77 13.03
CA PRO A 106 25.79 0.35 13.23
C PRO A 106 24.75 1.48 13.07
N SER A 107 25.13 2.71 13.40
CA SER A 107 24.28 3.91 13.27
C SER A 107 25.11 5.19 13.31
N VAL A 108 24.59 6.30 12.78
CA VAL A 108 25.24 7.62 12.85
C VAL A 108 25.51 8.05 14.30
N ALA A 109 24.60 7.76 15.23
CA ALA A 109 24.79 8.06 16.65
C ALA A 109 26.02 7.36 17.25
N PHE A 110 26.28 6.11 16.84
CA PHE A 110 27.49 5.37 17.23
C PHE A 110 28.76 6.09 16.73
N GLY A 111 28.74 6.57 15.49
CA GLY A 111 29.88 7.30 14.93
C GLY A 111 30.12 8.63 15.63
N PHE A 112 29.08 9.40 15.95
CA PHE A 112 29.22 10.63 16.75
C PHE A 112 29.83 10.37 18.11
N ALA A 113 29.34 9.35 18.83
CA ALA A 113 29.90 8.96 20.11
C ALA A 113 31.37 8.49 19.97
N THR A 114 31.73 7.86 18.86
CA THR A 114 33.13 7.49 18.55
C THR A 114 33.98 8.73 18.38
N ILE A 115 33.59 9.66 17.51
CA ILE A 115 34.36 10.87 17.20
C ILE A 115 34.52 11.75 18.44
N LEU A 116 33.42 12.06 19.13
CA LEU A 116 33.45 12.98 20.28
C LEU A 116 34.28 12.43 21.45
N ARG A 117 34.40 11.10 21.60
CA ARG A 117 35.26 10.49 22.64
C ARG A 117 36.75 10.57 22.33
N HIS A 118 37.12 10.72 21.07
CA HIS A 118 38.52 10.74 20.62
C HIS A 118 39.10 12.15 20.53
N PHE A 119 38.25 13.19 20.61
CA PHE A 119 38.74 14.53 20.85
C PHE A 119 39.29 14.66 22.28
N HIS A 120 40.50 15.18 22.40
CA HIS A 120 41.05 15.65 23.67
C HIS A 120 40.44 17.01 24.01
N TRP A 121 39.39 17.01 24.83
CA TRP A 121 38.67 18.23 25.20
C TRP A 121 39.34 19.00 26.34
N THR A 122 39.15 20.31 26.34
CA THR A 122 39.37 21.20 27.49
C THR A 122 38.14 22.08 27.70
N SER A 123 38.05 22.73 28.87
CA SER A 123 36.95 23.65 29.18
C SER A 123 36.98 24.94 28.34
N GLU A 124 38.08 25.14 27.61
CA GLU A 124 38.26 26.25 26.69
C GLU A 124 37.70 25.96 25.31
N ASP A 125 37.52 24.69 24.94
CA ASP A 125 37.00 24.30 23.64
C ASP A 125 35.51 24.65 23.51
N THR A 126 35.02 24.75 22.27
CA THR A 126 33.60 25.01 21.98
C THR A 126 33.05 24.01 20.98
N ILE A 127 31.90 23.43 21.31
CA ILE A 127 31.10 22.64 20.37
C ILE A 127 29.96 23.52 19.86
N VAL A 128 29.83 23.64 18.55
CA VAL A 128 28.77 24.40 17.87
C VAL A 128 27.79 23.43 17.26
N CYS A 129 26.49 23.59 17.52
CA CYS A 129 25.44 22.87 16.81
C CYS A 129 24.23 23.77 16.55
N THR A 130 23.32 23.33 15.68
CA THR A 130 22.07 24.05 15.44
C THR A 130 21.08 23.82 16.57
N ASP A 131 20.05 24.67 16.69
CA ASP A 131 18.90 24.39 17.54
C ASP A 131 17.91 23.36 16.94
N ALA A 132 18.12 22.95 15.69
CA ALA A 132 17.37 21.90 15.00
C ALA A 132 18.05 20.52 15.07
N ILE A 133 19.17 20.43 15.80
CA ILE A 133 19.98 19.22 15.94
C ILE A 133 19.17 18.00 16.34
N TYR A 134 19.39 16.88 15.64
CA TYR A 134 18.77 15.62 15.99
C TYR A 134 19.00 15.24 17.47
N ASN A 135 17.92 14.87 18.16
CA ASN A 135 17.90 14.66 19.62
C ASN A 135 19.01 13.73 20.14
N THR A 136 19.31 12.65 19.41
CA THR A 136 20.35 11.70 19.86
C THR A 136 21.75 12.33 19.75
N ILE A 137 22.00 13.14 18.72
CA ILE A 137 23.28 13.86 18.59
C ILE A 137 23.36 14.99 19.61
N SER A 138 22.25 15.69 19.86
CA SER A 138 22.14 16.68 20.95
C SER A 138 22.52 16.07 22.30
N SER A 139 22.04 14.86 22.60
CA SER A 139 22.39 14.14 23.82
C SER A 139 23.88 13.76 23.86
N ALA A 140 24.47 13.29 22.76
CA ALA A 140 25.89 12.96 22.70
C ALA A 140 26.79 14.21 22.91
N VAL A 141 26.40 15.35 22.34
CA VAL A 141 27.09 16.64 22.57
C VAL A 141 26.96 17.08 24.03
N LYS A 142 25.75 17.02 24.60
CA LYS A 142 25.51 17.38 26.02
C LYS A 142 26.28 16.46 26.96
N GLU A 143 26.32 15.16 26.70
CA GLU A 143 27.12 14.21 27.49
C GLU A 143 28.60 14.62 27.45
N THR A 144 29.11 14.96 26.27
CA THR A 144 30.51 15.41 26.10
C THR A 144 30.80 16.69 26.88
N CYS A 145 29.90 17.67 26.84
CA CYS A 145 29.99 18.91 27.61
C CYS A 145 29.89 18.71 29.14
N ASN A 146 29.35 17.58 29.61
CA ASN A 146 29.16 17.28 31.03
C ASN A 146 30.21 16.32 31.61
N ARG A 147 31.13 15.78 30.79
CA ARG A 147 32.30 14.99 31.24
C ARG A 147 33.40 15.89 31.80
N ASP A 148 34.40 15.33 32.46
CA ASP A 148 35.44 16.05 33.24
C ASP A 148 36.14 17.22 32.50
N ALA A 149 36.25 17.17 31.17
CA ALA A 149 36.87 18.24 30.36
C ALA A 149 35.94 19.44 30.04
N GLN A 150 34.61 19.27 30.11
CA GLN A 150 33.56 20.29 30.00
C GLN A 150 33.71 21.37 28.89
N PRO A 151 33.83 21.01 27.60
CA PRO A 151 33.81 22.01 26.52
C PRO A 151 32.50 22.81 26.50
N ARG A 152 32.57 24.09 26.12
CA ARG A 152 31.40 24.98 26.06
C ARG A 152 30.49 24.61 24.89
N LEU A 153 29.18 24.52 25.13
CA LEU A 153 28.17 24.40 24.08
C LEU A 153 27.78 25.78 23.53
N SER A 154 27.77 25.95 22.21
CA SER A 154 27.27 27.13 21.51
C SER A 154 26.19 26.72 20.51
N ILE A 155 25.02 27.34 20.58
CA ILE A 155 23.89 27.02 19.70
C ILE A 155 23.79 28.07 18.60
N PHE A 156 23.90 27.63 17.35
CA PHE A 156 23.58 28.42 16.17
C PHE A 156 22.07 28.34 15.92
N ALA A 157 21.36 29.44 16.19
CA ALA A 157 19.90 29.47 16.06
C ALA A 157 19.47 29.63 14.60
N LEU A 158 18.75 28.65 14.05
CA LEU A 158 18.16 28.76 12.72
C LEU A 158 16.90 29.64 12.78
N LYS A 159 16.96 30.81 12.13
CA LYS A 159 15.87 31.81 12.06
C LYS A 159 14.92 31.54 10.89
N LEU A 160 14.48 30.29 10.72
CA LEU A 160 13.63 29.88 9.59
C LEU A 160 12.31 30.67 9.53
N PRO A 161 11.79 31.01 8.33
CA PRO A 161 12.35 30.70 7.00
C PRO A 161 13.59 31.54 6.65
N MET A 162 14.58 30.94 5.97
CA MET A 162 15.83 31.59 5.53
C MET A 162 16.27 31.06 4.16
N SER A 163 17.01 31.86 3.39
CA SER A 163 17.74 31.37 2.21
C SER A 163 19.09 30.76 2.60
N HIS A 164 19.67 29.91 1.75
CA HIS A 164 21.02 29.35 1.97
C HIS A 164 22.07 30.45 2.17
N THR A 165 21.98 31.54 1.39
CA THR A 165 22.86 32.71 1.52
C THR A 165 22.80 33.32 2.92
N SER A 166 21.60 33.45 3.49
CA SER A 166 21.41 34.00 4.84
C SER A 166 21.95 33.06 5.91
N ILE A 167 21.73 31.74 5.74
CA ILE A 167 22.30 30.72 6.64
C ILE A 167 23.82 30.81 6.65
N LEU A 168 24.47 30.88 5.48
CA LEU A 168 25.92 30.95 5.37
C LEU A 168 26.50 32.21 6.00
N ARG A 169 25.89 33.38 5.77
CA ARG A 169 26.29 34.64 6.41
C ARG A 169 26.20 34.54 7.93
N ASP A 170 25.02 34.22 8.46
CA ASP A 170 24.78 34.18 9.91
C ASP A 170 25.65 33.10 10.58
N PHE A 171 25.89 31.97 9.91
CA PHE A 171 26.79 30.91 10.40
C PHE A 171 28.24 31.39 10.47
N HIS A 172 28.73 32.08 9.43
CA HIS A 172 30.08 32.65 9.42
C HIS A 172 30.27 33.68 10.54
N GLU A 173 29.32 34.61 10.69
CA GLU A 173 29.33 35.60 11.77
C GLU A 173 29.33 34.93 13.15
N HIS A 174 28.56 33.85 13.34
CA HIS A 174 28.53 33.09 14.59
C HIS A 174 29.89 32.48 14.93
N ILE A 175 30.55 31.82 13.97
CA ILE A 175 31.90 31.25 14.18
C ILE A 175 32.92 32.35 14.47
N GLN A 176 32.89 33.47 13.74
CA GLN A 176 33.78 34.61 13.97
C GLN A 176 33.58 35.23 15.35
N SER A 177 32.34 35.31 15.84
CA SER A 177 32.07 35.81 17.20
C SER A 177 32.70 34.94 18.28
N ILE A 178 32.66 33.61 18.11
CA ILE A 178 33.29 32.66 19.04
C ILE A 178 34.81 32.82 19.00
N LYS A 179 35.40 32.97 17.81
CA LYS A 179 36.84 33.19 17.67
C LYS A 179 37.29 34.51 18.27
N ALA A 180 36.58 35.60 18.01
CA ALA A 180 36.85 36.91 18.59
C ALA A 180 36.78 36.86 20.12
N GLN A 181 35.77 36.18 20.67
CA GLN A 181 35.66 35.96 22.11
C GLN A 181 36.85 35.16 22.67
N LYS A 182 37.22 34.04 22.03
CA LYS A 182 38.39 33.24 22.44
C LYS A 182 39.69 34.04 22.38
N GLN A 183 39.86 34.86 21.35
CA GLN A 183 41.03 35.73 21.21
C GLN A 183 41.08 36.78 22.32
N ALA A 184 39.95 37.40 22.65
CA ALA A 184 39.83 38.35 23.76
C ALA A 184 40.13 37.68 25.12
N ASP A 185 39.75 36.41 25.29
CA ASP A 185 39.99 35.62 26.49
C ASP A 185 41.42 35.03 26.58
N GLY A 186 42.29 35.26 25.58
CA GLY A 186 43.65 34.71 25.51
C GLY A 186 43.72 33.22 25.15
N LYS A 187 42.66 32.67 24.55
CA LYS A 187 42.43 31.23 24.28
C LYS A 187 42.33 30.90 22.79
N SER A 188 43.11 31.59 21.95
CA SER A 188 43.05 31.47 20.49
C SER A 188 43.30 30.06 19.94
N GLU A 189 44.00 29.21 20.68
CA GLU A 189 44.32 27.83 20.32
C GLU A 189 43.19 26.83 20.69
N ALA A 190 42.17 27.27 21.43
CA ALA A 190 41.08 26.39 21.84
C ALA A 190 40.20 25.98 20.65
N LYS A 191 39.87 24.70 20.57
CA LYS A 191 39.18 24.10 19.43
C LYS A 191 37.75 24.64 19.31
N ILE A 192 37.31 24.80 18.07
CA ILE A 192 35.91 24.96 17.72
C ILE A 192 35.53 23.73 16.91
N VAL A 193 34.56 22.96 17.38
CA VAL A 193 34.06 21.76 16.70
C VAL A 193 32.61 21.98 16.31
N VAL A 194 32.32 21.99 15.03
CA VAL A 194 31.01 22.29 14.48
C VAL A 194 30.33 21.00 14.03
N VAL A 195 29.15 20.74 14.58
CA VAL A 195 28.24 19.70 14.11
C VAL A 195 27.32 20.32 13.06
N ILE A 196 27.44 19.86 11.82
CA ILE A 196 26.70 20.36 10.66
C ILE A 196 25.74 19.25 10.20
N GLU A 197 24.43 19.47 10.29
CA GLU A 197 23.46 18.58 9.64
C GLU A 197 23.35 18.96 8.17
N SER A 198 23.55 18.02 7.25
CA SER A 198 23.34 18.28 5.82
C SER A 198 21.87 18.42 5.47
N ILE A 199 21.02 17.58 6.08
CA ILE A 199 19.57 17.72 6.11
C ILE A 199 19.13 17.51 7.55
N THR A 200 18.62 18.55 8.20
CA THR A 200 18.13 18.47 9.60
C THR A 200 16.94 17.52 9.72
N SER A 201 16.64 17.02 10.92
CA SER A 201 15.51 16.08 11.09
C SER A 201 14.15 16.79 11.17
N SER A 202 13.96 17.65 12.17
CA SER A 202 12.67 18.25 12.51
C SER A 202 12.85 19.70 12.99
N PRO A 203 12.66 20.71 12.12
CA PRO A 203 12.20 20.62 10.73
C PRO A 203 13.22 19.95 9.81
N ALA A 204 12.77 19.39 8.68
CA ALA A 204 13.65 18.87 7.64
C ALA A 204 14.09 19.97 6.68
N ILE A 205 15.34 20.40 6.78
CA ILE A 205 15.90 21.52 6.02
C ILE A 205 17.18 21.04 5.35
N LEU A 206 17.24 21.16 4.02
CA LEU A 206 18.48 20.99 3.26
C LEU A 206 19.38 22.19 3.55
N MET A 207 20.51 21.93 4.21
CA MET A 207 21.49 22.94 4.58
C MET A 207 22.57 23.08 3.50
N PRO A 208 23.15 24.28 3.30
CA PRO A 208 24.29 24.50 2.41
C PRO A 208 25.60 23.99 3.05
N TRP A 209 25.61 22.70 3.42
CA TRP A 209 26.58 22.13 4.34
C TRP A 209 28.00 22.08 3.77
N LYS A 210 28.15 21.92 2.45
CA LYS A 210 29.47 21.92 1.78
C LYS A 210 30.16 23.28 1.92
N GLU A 211 29.40 24.36 1.78
CA GLU A 211 29.85 25.73 1.98
C GLU A 211 30.13 26.02 3.45
N MET A 212 29.31 25.48 4.37
CA MET A 212 29.57 25.56 5.81
C MET A 212 30.87 24.86 6.20
N VAL A 213 31.20 23.71 5.57
CA VAL A 213 32.49 23.03 5.76
C VAL A 213 33.65 23.90 5.25
N LYS A 214 33.51 24.54 4.09
CA LYS A 214 34.52 25.50 3.57
C LYS A 214 34.75 26.66 4.54
N ILE A 215 33.68 27.19 5.15
CA ILE A 215 33.76 28.21 6.21
C ILE A 215 34.52 27.66 7.43
N CYS A 216 34.18 26.45 7.91
CA CYS A 216 34.89 25.84 9.03
C CYS A 216 36.39 25.74 8.76
N ARG A 217 36.77 25.26 7.57
CA ARG A 217 38.18 25.16 7.16
C ARG A 217 38.87 26.52 7.13
N ALA A 218 38.26 27.52 6.51
CA ALA A 218 38.79 28.89 6.46
C ALA A 218 38.99 29.48 7.87
N GLU A 219 38.08 29.15 8.79
CA GLU A 219 38.11 29.60 10.17
C GLU A 219 38.93 28.71 11.11
N LYS A 220 39.55 27.63 10.61
CA LYS A 220 40.28 26.62 11.41
C LYS A 220 39.40 25.94 12.49
N ALA A 221 38.12 25.75 12.20
CA ALA A 221 37.19 24.98 13.00
C ALA A 221 37.03 23.56 12.43
N TRP A 222 36.83 22.57 13.30
CA TRP A 222 36.56 21.20 12.93
C TRP A 222 35.12 21.03 12.44
N SER A 223 34.92 20.19 11.43
CA SER A 223 33.61 19.92 10.83
C SER A 223 33.19 18.46 10.98
N ILE A 224 32.12 18.21 11.73
CA ILE A 224 31.47 16.90 11.83
C ILE A 224 30.13 16.99 11.11
N VAL A 225 30.03 16.38 9.93
CA VAL A 225 28.81 16.41 9.12
C VAL A 225 27.90 15.23 9.46
N ASP A 226 26.74 15.51 10.04
CA ASP A 226 25.61 14.58 10.12
C ASP A 226 24.86 14.58 8.79
N ALA A 227 25.14 13.58 7.99
CA ALA A 227 24.48 13.29 6.72
C ALA A 227 23.56 12.08 6.77
N ALA A 228 22.97 11.81 7.94
CA ALA A 228 22.01 10.74 8.15
C ALA A 228 20.91 10.70 7.08
N HIS A 229 20.48 11.85 6.57
CA HIS A 229 19.41 11.97 5.59
C HIS A 229 19.91 12.18 4.15
N SER A 230 21.18 12.46 3.88
CA SER A 230 21.63 12.81 2.52
C SER A 230 21.97 11.63 1.62
N PHE A 231 22.46 10.53 2.20
CA PHE A 231 22.93 9.39 1.41
C PHE A 231 21.74 8.69 0.71
N GLY A 232 21.69 8.81 -0.62
CA GLY A 232 20.56 8.39 -1.47
C GLY A 232 19.52 9.49 -1.78
N GLN A 233 19.75 10.74 -1.34
CA GLN A 233 18.96 11.92 -1.70
C GLN A 233 19.79 12.99 -2.45
N GLU A 234 21.02 13.26 -2.05
CA GLU A 234 21.85 14.27 -2.72
C GLU A 234 22.54 13.68 -3.96
N LEU A 235 22.48 14.38 -5.10
CA LEU A 235 23.07 13.93 -6.38
C LEU A 235 24.55 14.25 -6.54
N ASP A 236 25.00 15.35 -5.95
CA ASP A 236 26.32 15.94 -6.13
C ASP A 236 27.22 15.68 -4.91
N LEU A 237 27.04 14.51 -4.28
CA LEU A 237 27.79 14.13 -3.09
C LEU A 237 29.24 13.76 -3.47
N ASN A 238 30.17 14.67 -3.22
CA ASN A 238 31.61 14.45 -3.39
C ASN A 238 32.36 14.88 -2.13
N LEU A 239 32.84 13.91 -1.35
CA LEU A 239 33.52 14.15 -0.08
C LEU A 239 34.96 14.65 -0.26
N LYS A 240 35.62 14.37 -1.39
CA LYS A 240 36.92 14.97 -1.72
C LYS A 240 36.80 16.47 -1.99
N ASP A 241 35.71 16.90 -2.63
CA ASP A 241 35.48 18.32 -2.95
C ASP A 241 34.97 19.10 -1.72
N ALA A 242 34.02 18.53 -0.99
CA ALA A 242 33.52 19.15 0.25
C ALA A 242 34.59 19.14 1.35
N ASP A 243 35.35 18.06 1.43
CA ASP A 243 36.48 17.82 2.34
C ASP A 243 36.17 18.05 3.85
N PRO A 244 35.09 17.48 4.40
CA PRO A 244 34.79 17.57 5.83
C PRO A 244 35.81 16.80 6.68
N ASP A 245 35.94 17.16 7.95
CA ASP A 245 36.84 16.44 8.88
C ASP A 245 36.27 15.08 9.28
N PHE A 246 34.95 14.99 9.39
CA PHE A 246 34.19 13.77 9.60
C PHE A 246 32.86 13.87 8.87
N TRP A 247 32.39 12.78 8.27
CA TRP A 247 31.07 12.72 7.65
C TRP A 247 30.40 11.39 7.97
N LEU A 248 29.12 11.43 8.34
CA LEU A 248 28.39 10.24 8.76
C LEU A 248 27.05 10.15 8.07
N ALA A 249 26.66 8.99 7.56
CA ALA A 249 25.35 8.81 6.93
C ALA A 249 24.70 7.47 7.20
N ASN A 250 23.39 7.38 7.03
CA ASN A 250 22.66 6.11 7.13
C ASN A 250 22.41 5.50 5.74
N GLY A 251 22.86 4.27 5.53
CA GLY A 251 22.49 3.47 4.36
C GLY A 251 21.04 2.99 4.41
N ALA A 252 20.51 2.79 5.61
CA ALA A 252 19.19 2.18 5.81
C ALA A 252 17.99 3.13 5.61
N LYS A 253 18.23 4.43 5.42
CA LYS A 253 17.17 5.42 5.16
C LYS A 253 16.88 5.47 3.66
N TRP A 254 17.54 6.38 2.95
CA TRP A 254 17.21 6.69 1.55
C TRP A 254 17.95 5.84 0.52
N CYS A 255 19.08 5.23 0.90
CA CYS A 255 19.80 4.32 0.01
C CYS A 255 19.20 2.90 -0.03
N TYR A 256 18.27 2.57 0.88
CA TYR A 256 17.56 1.29 0.94
C TYR A 256 18.36 0.06 1.43
N ALA A 257 19.50 0.25 2.09
CA ALA A 257 20.23 -0.84 2.74
C ALA A 257 19.45 -1.40 3.96
N LYS A 258 19.81 -2.59 4.46
CA LYS A 258 19.25 -3.09 5.73
C LYS A 258 19.61 -2.17 6.89
N ARG A 259 18.67 -2.05 7.85
CA ARG A 259 18.88 -1.38 9.14
C ARG A 259 20.09 -1.99 9.85
N GLY A 260 20.88 -1.14 10.51
CA GLY A 260 22.21 -1.50 11.02
C GLY A 260 23.37 -1.14 10.09
N CYS A 261 23.09 -0.47 8.96
CA CYS A 261 24.10 0.03 8.03
C CYS A 261 24.17 1.56 8.05
N ALA A 262 25.23 2.10 8.63
CA ALA A 262 25.64 3.50 8.52
C ALA A 262 27.12 3.59 8.12
N ILE A 263 27.54 4.76 7.65
CA ILE A 263 28.88 5.02 7.10
C ILE A 263 29.53 6.11 7.94
N LEU A 264 30.80 5.94 8.25
CA LEU A 264 31.69 6.93 8.80
C LEU A 264 32.82 7.16 7.80
N TYR A 265 32.94 8.40 7.34
CA TYR A 265 34.05 8.90 6.56
C TYR A 265 35.02 9.68 7.44
N VAL A 266 36.31 9.33 7.36
CA VAL A 266 37.41 10.03 8.01
C VAL A 266 38.55 10.18 6.99
N PRO A 267 38.92 11.42 6.60
CA PRO A 267 40.02 11.65 5.67
C PRO A 267 41.33 11.21 6.30
N PHE A 268 42.31 10.80 5.49
CA PHE A 268 43.60 10.29 5.97
C PHE A 268 44.27 11.18 7.02
N ARG A 269 44.17 12.51 6.88
CA ARG A 269 44.73 13.48 7.83
C ARG A 269 44.19 13.39 9.27
N ASN A 270 43.03 12.76 9.48
CA ASN A 270 42.35 12.69 10.78
C ASN A 270 42.25 11.25 11.32
N GLN A 271 42.71 10.24 10.57
CA GLN A 271 42.54 8.84 10.94
C GLN A 271 43.28 8.46 12.23
N ASP A 272 44.47 9.04 12.46
CA ASP A 272 45.26 8.80 13.67
C ASP A 272 44.56 9.28 14.96
N MET A 273 43.58 10.18 14.84
CA MET A 273 42.76 10.60 15.99
C MET A 273 41.85 9.48 16.47
N ILE A 274 41.42 8.59 15.58
CA ILE A 274 40.55 7.46 15.90
C ILE A 274 41.45 6.28 16.31
N ALA A 275 41.76 6.22 17.60
CA ALA A 275 42.62 5.20 18.17
C ALA A 275 41.89 3.84 18.33
N SER A 276 40.56 3.85 18.50
CA SER A 276 39.73 2.65 18.55
C SER A 276 38.26 2.94 18.23
N GLY A 277 37.47 1.92 17.87
CA GLY A 277 36.01 2.00 17.92
C GLY A 277 35.50 2.06 19.37
N ILE A 278 34.18 2.26 19.58
CA ILE A 278 33.58 2.25 20.93
C ILE A 278 33.80 0.92 21.69
N LEU A 279 33.92 -0.18 20.96
CA LEU A 279 34.43 -1.45 21.48
C LEU A 279 35.86 -1.62 20.97
N PRO A 280 36.86 -1.88 21.85
CA PRO A 280 38.20 -2.22 21.40
C PRO A 280 38.13 -3.50 20.56
N GLY A 281 38.57 -3.43 19.30
CA GLY A 281 38.91 -4.64 18.56
C GLY A 281 40.16 -5.30 19.18
N LEU A 282 40.42 -6.58 18.86
CA LEU A 282 41.51 -7.38 19.45
C LEU A 282 42.92 -6.76 19.34
N MET A 283 43.11 -5.70 18.56
CA MET A 283 44.39 -5.04 18.28
C MET A 283 44.32 -3.55 18.63
N TYR A 284 44.75 -3.18 19.85
CA TYR A 284 45.15 -1.81 20.18
C TYR A 284 46.68 -1.75 20.16
N ASP A 285 47.26 -1.12 19.14
CA ASP A 285 48.71 -0.89 19.06
C ASP A 285 49.07 0.60 19.29
N SER A 286 50.34 0.93 19.48
CA SER A 286 50.79 2.34 19.67
C SER A 286 50.78 3.15 18.35
N PRO A 287 50.59 4.49 18.34
CA PRO A 287 50.47 5.31 17.12
C PRO A 287 51.67 5.23 16.15
N GLY A 288 51.45 5.32 14.82
CA GLY A 288 52.52 5.58 13.82
C GLY A 288 52.79 4.55 12.71
N SER A 289 51.91 3.57 12.46
CA SER A 289 52.17 2.47 11.51
C SER A 289 51.00 2.25 10.50
N SER A 290 51.17 2.74 9.26
CA SER A 290 50.35 2.52 8.04
C SER A 290 48.88 3.05 8.00
N PRO A 291 48.45 3.72 6.89
CA PRO A 291 47.06 4.17 6.68
C PRO A 291 46.02 3.04 6.58
N THR A 292 46.43 1.79 6.38
CA THR A 292 45.50 0.62 6.40
C THR A 292 44.89 0.33 7.78
N ARG A 293 45.34 1.02 8.83
CA ARG A 293 45.01 0.71 10.23
C ARG A 293 43.64 1.20 10.70
N PHE A 294 43.16 2.36 10.23
CA PHE A 294 41.85 2.90 10.61
C PHE A 294 40.72 1.89 10.33
N VAL A 295 40.72 1.32 9.13
CA VAL A 295 39.77 0.31 8.69
C VAL A 295 39.80 -0.94 9.58
N TRP A 296 40.99 -1.40 9.97
CA TRP A 296 41.17 -2.64 10.71
C TRP A 296 40.59 -2.59 12.12
N GLN A 297 40.52 -1.39 12.71
CA GLN A 297 39.87 -1.18 14.00
C GLN A 297 38.35 -1.48 13.95
N PHE A 298 37.73 -1.44 12.76
CA PHE A 298 36.30 -1.71 12.57
C PHE A 298 36.01 -3.14 12.07
N TYR A 299 36.96 -3.82 11.41
CA TYR A 299 36.73 -5.13 10.76
C TYR A 299 37.69 -6.26 11.10
N CYS A 300 38.68 -6.04 11.98
CA CYS A 300 39.71 -7.01 12.38
C CYS A 300 40.28 -7.80 11.17
N ARG A 301 41.08 -7.13 10.35
CA ARG A 301 41.85 -7.78 9.27
C ARG A 301 43.18 -8.23 9.86
N ILE A 302 43.38 -9.51 10.11
CA ILE A 302 44.73 -10.07 10.28
C ILE A 302 45.10 -10.70 8.94
N PRO A 303 46.01 -10.11 8.15
CA PRO A 303 46.61 -10.85 7.06
C PRO A 303 47.33 -12.07 7.65
N TYR A 304 47.06 -13.27 7.14
CA TYR A 304 47.73 -14.51 7.56
C TYR A 304 49.27 -14.38 7.56
N ASP A 305 49.77 -13.52 6.66
CA ASP A 305 51.17 -13.24 6.39
C ASP A 305 51.80 -12.26 7.43
N SER A 306 51.00 -11.71 8.35
CA SER A 306 51.39 -10.65 9.28
C SER A 306 51.25 -11.01 10.76
N PHE A 307 51.10 -12.29 11.12
CA PHE A 307 51.12 -12.73 12.52
C PHE A 307 52.38 -12.22 13.23
N PRO A 308 52.28 -11.26 14.17
CA PRO A 308 53.32 -11.13 15.17
C PRO A 308 53.06 -12.30 16.12
N ILE A 309 53.97 -13.28 16.15
CA ILE A 309 54.08 -14.17 17.32
C ILE A 309 54.66 -13.29 18.43
N ALA A 310 53.85 -12.40 19.00
CA ALA A 310 54.18 -11.78 20.27
C ALA A 310 53.73 -12.76 21.36
N ASP A 311 54.66 -13.14 22.22
CA ASP A 311 54.45 -13.96 23.42
C ASP A 311 54.03 -15.43 23.23
N GLY A 312 54.21 -16.01 22.03
CA GLY A 312 54.06 -17.46 21.84
C GLY A 312 52.61 -17.99 21.94
N HIS A 313 51.62 -17.10 21.87
CA HIS A 313 50.19 -17.44 21.91
C HIS A 313 49.52 -17.19 20.55
N THR A 314 48.75 -18.17 20.07
CA THR A 314 47.87 -18.00 18.90
C THR A 314 46.72 -17.08 19.25
N CYS A 315 46.62 -15.89 18.65
CA CYS A 315 45.40 -15.08 18.74
C CYS A 315 44.30 -15.72 17.88
N ASP A 316 43.12 -15.92 18.45
CA ASP A 316 41.95 -16.37 17.71
C ASP A 316 41.41 -15.20 16.88
N SER A 317 41.15 -15.43 15.58
CA SER A 317 40.67 -14.42 14.63
C SER A 317 39.20 -14.02 14.84
N THR A 318 38.68 -14.17 16.06
CA THR A 318 37.26 -13.98 16.44
C THR A 318 36.98 -12.63 17.08
N GLY A 319 37.92 -11.68 16.98
CA GLY A 319 37.81 -10.34 17.57
C GLY A 319 36.76 -9.40 16.97
N HIS A 320 35.85 -9.91 16.15
CA HIS A 320 34.64 -9.20 15.79
C HIS A 320 33.78 -9.09 17.05
N GLY A 321 33.40 -7.87 17.46
CA GLY A 321 32.19 -7.74 18.26
C GLY A 321 31.08 -8.42 17.46
N LEU A 322 30.49 -9.50 17.99
CA LEU A 322 29.52 -10.38 17.32
C LEU A 322 28.32 -9.56 16.81
N VAL A 323 28.41 -9.00 15.61
CA VAL A 323 27.36 -8.26 14.92
C VAL A 323 27.05 -8.95 13.61
N ASP A 324 25.79 -8.88 13.18
CA ASP A 324 25.35 -9.41 11.90
C ASP A 324 26.18 -8.77 10.76
N PRO A 325 26.89 -9.58 9.93
CA PRO A 325 27.73 -9.06 8.86
C PRO A 325 26.94 -8.64 7.61
N VAL A 326 25.64 -8.92 7.54
CA VAL A 326 24.81 -8.69 6.36
C VAL A 326 24.45 -7.22 6.13
N PRO A 327 24.07 -6.39 7.14
CA PRO A 327 23.66 -5.01 6.89
C PRO A 327 24.69 -4.17 6.12
N PRO A 328 26.00 -4.18 6.45
CA PRO A 328 27.01 -3.48 5.65
C PRO A 328 27.08 -3.94 4.19
N VAL A 329 26.96 -5.26 3.95
CA VAL A 329 27.00 -5.81 2.58
C VAL A 329 25.75 -5.47 1.79
N SER A 330 24.59 -5.37 2.45
CA SER A 330 23.31 -5.07 1.80
C SER A 330 23.28 -3.74 1.05
N ILE A 331 24.19 -2.80 1.38
CA ILE A 331 24.31 -1.52 0.67
C ILE A 331 24.69 -1.71 -0.80
N VAL A 332 25.50 -2.73 -1.11
CA VAL A 332 25.87 -3.10 -2.48
C VAL A 332 24.64 -3.48 -3.28
N TYR A 333 23.77 -4.27 -2.66
CA TYR A 333 22.51 -4.72 -3.27
C TYR A 333 21.57 -3.54 -3.48
N ALA A 334 21.53 -2.63 -2.52
CA ALA A 334 20.71 -1.43 -2.58
C ALA A 334 21.17 -0.46 -3.68
N ILE A 335 22.48 -0.20 -3.80
CA ILE A 335 23.06 0.62 -4.87
C ILE A 335 22.75 0.01 -6.24
N LYS A 336 22.97 -1.30 -6.42
CA LYS A 336 22.62 -2.01 -7.67
C LYS A 336 21.13 -1.87 -8.01
N PHE A 337 20.24 -2.09 -7.04
CA PHE A 337 18.80 -1.91 -7.23
C PHE A 337 18.45 -0.49 -7.67
N ARG A 338 19.04 0.53 -7.03
CA ARG A 338 18.82 1.95 -7.36
C ARG A 338 19.30 2.29 -8.76
N GLN A 339 20.45 1.76 -9.18
CA GLN A 339 20.94 1.90 -10.56
C GLN A 339 19.93 1.33 -11.56
N ARG A 340 19.38 0.13 -11.31
CA ARG A 340 18.43 -0.53 -12.20
C ARG A 340 17.06 0.15 -12.29
N ILE A 341 16.54 0.68 -11.17
CA ILE A 341 15.19 1.30 -11.15
C ILE A 341 15.16 2.69 -11.81
N GLY A 342 16.33 3.27 -12.12
CA GLY A 342 16.43 4.53 -12.86
C GLY A 342 17.67 5.36 -12.54
N GLY A 343 18.48 4.93 -11.57
CA GLY A 343 19.67 5.66 -11.12
C GLY A 343 19.33 6.88 -10.27
N GLU A 344 20.36 7.41 -9.61
CA GLU A 344 20.23 8.48 -8.61
C GLU A 344 19.48 9.71 -9.16
N VAL A 345 19.84 10.16 -10.37
CA VAL A 345 19.24 11.34 -11.00
C VAL A 345 17.73 11.22 -11.15
N ASN A 346 17.23 10.09 -11.65
CA ASN A 346 15.80 9.93 -11.88
C ASN A 346 15.04 9.69 -10.58
N ILE A 347 15.62 8.92 -9.64
CA ILE A 347 15.04 8.72 -8.31
C ILE A 347 14.87 10.08 -7.63
N GLN A 348 15.93 10.90 -7.61
CA GLN A 348 15.90 12.18 -6.95
C GLN A 348 14.96 13.16 -7.63
N LYS A 349 14.99 13.25 -8.97
CA LYS A 349 14.06 14.09 -9.73
C LYS A 349 12.60 13.76 -9.38
N TYR A 350 12.27 12.48 -9.30
CA TYR A 350 10.92 12.04 -8.95
C TYR A 350 10.57 12.37 -7.50
N CYS A 351 11.40 11.95 -6.53
CA CYS A 351 11.12 12.14 -5.11
C CYS A 351 11.06 13.61 -4.70
N HIS A 352 11.95 14.45 -5.23
CA HIS A 352 11.97 15.88 -4.93
C HIS A 352 10.76 16.60 -5.52
N ALA A 353 10.43 16.36 -6.80
CA ALA A 353 9.24 16.91 -7.42
C ALA A 353 7.97 16.52 -6.65
N LEU A 354 7.91 15.27 -6.16
CA LEU A 354 6.81 14.75 -5.36
C LEU A 354 6.71 15.43 -3.99
N ALA A 355 7.83 15.66 -3.32
CA ALA A 355 7.87 16.36 -2.03
C ALA A 355 7.34 17.80 -2.17
N LEU A 356 7.76 18.52 -3.21
CA LEU A 356 7.28 19.88 -3.48
C LEU A 356 5.78 19.91 -3.80
N ALA A 357 5.33 19.07 -4.73
CA ALA A 357 3.93 19.03 -5.14
C ALA A 357 3.00 18.57 -4.00
N GLY A 358 3.38 17.49 -3.31
CA GLY A 358 2.62 16.93 -2.19
C GLY A 358 2.56 17.88 -0.99
N GLY A 359 3.67 18.56 -0.67
CA GLY A 359 3.72 19.55 0.40
C GLY A 359 2.82 20.76 0.12
N LYS A 360 2.91 21.32 -1.09
CA LYS A 360 2.01 22.41 -1.54
C LYS A 360 0.55 21.99 -1.43
N ARG A 361 0.22 20.78 -1.89
CA ARG A 361 -1.15 20.26 -1.82
C ARG A 361 -1.64 20.09 -0.39
N MET A 362 -0.80 19.60 0.52
CA MET A 362 -1.14 19.44 1.92
C MET A 362 -1.36 20.80 2.59
N ALA A 363 -0.50 21.79 2.30
CA ALA A 363 -0.63 23.16 2.78
C ALA A 363 -1.94 23.82 2.30
N GLU A 364 -2.30 23.64 1.02
CA GLU A 364 -3.58 24.09 0.47
C GLU A 364 -4.78 23.51 1.21
N ILE A 365 -4.77 22.19 1.45
CA ILE A 365 -5.86 21.48 2.16
C ILE A 365 -5.99 21.99 3.60
N MET A 366 -4.85 22.17 4.27
CA MET A 366 -4.79 22.64 5.65
C MET A 366 -5.00 24.15 5.79
N LYS A 367 -4.96 24.88 4.68
CA LYS A 367 -4.96 26.36 4.64
C LYS A 367 -3.80 26.95 5.44
N THR A 368 -2.63 26.35 5.28
CA THR A 368 -1.39 26.71 5.94
C THR A 368 -0.27 26.87 4.90
N THR A 369 0.99 26.89 5.34
CA THR A 369 2.16 27.04 4.45
C THR A 369 3.10 25.84 4.54
N ILE A 370 3.97 25.73 3.53
CA ILE A 370 5.19 24.92 3.62
C ILE A 370 6.30 25.75 4.28
N LEU A 371 7.25 25.08 4.95
CA LEU A 371 8.47 25.71 5.44
C LEU A 371 9.55 25.64 4.36
N ASP A 372 9.91 26.80 3.82
CA ASP A 372 10.91 26.96 2.76
C ASP A 372 11.62 28.31 2.93
N SER A 373 12.49 28.72 2.00
CA SER A 373 13.04 30.07 1.99
C SER A 373 11.96 31.14 1.79
N PRO A 374 12.22 32.41 2.17
CA PRO A 374 11.26 33.50 1.99
C PRO A 374 10.75 33.66 0.54
N GLU A 375 11.59 33.33 -0.44
CA GLU A 375 11.28 33.37 -1.87
C GLU A 375 10.48 32.14 -2.35
N GLY A 376 10.38 31.07 -1.55
CA GLY A 376 9.62 29.86 -1.88
C GLY A 376 10.19 29.06 -3.05
N THR A 377 11.52 29.05 -3.18
CA THR A 377 12.25 28.46 -4.32
C THR A 377 12.36 26.93 -4.27
N GLY A 378 12.06 26.33 -3.13
CA GLY A 378 12.30 24.92 -2.81
C GLY A 378 13.73 24.64 -2.34
N GLU A 379 14.58 25.66 -2.15
CA GLU A 379 16.01 25.48 -1.81
C GLU A 379 16.23 24.76 -0.48
N LEU A 380 15.28 24.84 0.46
CA LEU A 380 15.37 24.15 1.74
C LEU A 380 14.81 22.72 1.70
N ILE A 381 14.25 22.28 0.57
CA ILE A 381 13.48 21.04 0.46
C ILE A 381 14.27 19.99 -0.34
N ALA A 382 14.58 18.86 0.28
CA ALA A 382 15.08 17.67 -0.41
C ALA A 382 13.90 16.76 -0.82
N ASN A 383 13.83 15.52 -0.33
CA ASN A 383 12.66 14.63 -0.51
C ASN A 383 11.72 14.62 0.71
N MET A 384 11.89 15.56 1.64
CA MET A 384 11.05 15.74 2.81
C MET A 384 10.58 17.19 2.85
N VAL A 385 9.28 17.40 3.08
CA VAL A 385 8.67 18.73 3.16
C VAL A 385 8.01 18.91 4.52
N ASN A 386 8.10 20.11 5.08
CA ASN A 386 7.42 20.47 6.32
C ASN A 386 6.21 21.33 5.97
N VAL A 387 5.04 20.95 6.49
CA VAL A 387 3.77 21.65 6.29
C VAL A 387 3.23 22.07 7.64
N GLU A 388 2.89 23.35 7.80
CA GLU A 388 2.32 23.85 9.04
C GLU A 388 0.95 23.18 9.29
N LEU A 389 0.72 22.72 10.53
CA LEU A 389 -0.56 22.16 10.95
C LEU A 389 -1.50 23.30 11.39
N PRO A 390 -2.81 23.21 11.12
CA PRO A 390 -3.78 24.23 11.49
C PRO A 390 -4.16 24.16 12.99
N LEU A 391 -3.16 24.15 13.86
CA LEU A 391 -3.28 24.07 15.31
C LEU A 391 -2.88 25.37 15.98
N SER A 392 -3.56 25.72 17.08
CA SER A 392 -3.22 26.93 17.84
C SER A 392 -1.84 26.82 18.49
N ALA A 393 -1.10 27.93 18.50
CA ALA A 393 0.18 28.07 19.20
C ALA A 393 0.10 27.81 20.72
N ASN A 394 -1.11 27.82 21.28
CA ASN A 394 -1.38 27.53 22.69
C ASN A 394 -1.35 26.03 23.00
N VAL A 395 -1.50 25.16 22.00
CA VAL A 395 -1.34 23.71 22.15
C VAL A 395 0.15 23.41 22.23
N LYS A 396 0.67 23.16 23.44
CA LYS A 396 2.09 22.82 23.64
C LYS A 396 2.31 21.32 23.56
N PRO A 397 3.48 20.83 23.12
CA PRO A 397 3.81 19.41 23.12
C PRO A 397 3.62 18.79 24.49
N SER A 398 3.04 17.60 24.51
CA SER A 398 2.91 16.77 25.70
C SER A 398 2.91 15.30 25.29
N ARG A 399 3.22 14.42 26.24
CA ARG A 399 3.20 12.97 25.99
C ARG A 399 1.83 12.50 25.51
N GLU A 400 0.77 13.10 26.02
CA GLU A 400 -0.61 12.79 25.62
C GLU A 400 -0.86 13.16 24.16
N ILE A 401 -0.30 14.27 23.67
CA ILE A 401 -0.41 14.68 22.26
C ILE A 401 0.41 13.76 21.37
N ASP A 402 1.63 13.40 21.78
CA ASP A 402 2.48 12.48 21.01
C ASP A 402 1.83 11.09 20.87
N VAL A 403 1.25 10.58 21.96
CA VAL A 403 0.49 9.32 21.97
C VAL A 403 -0.75 9.44 21.09
N PHE A 404 -1.48 10.55 21.20
CA PHE A 404 -2.66 10.82 20.37
C PHE A 404 -2.30 10.80 18.87
N PHE A 405 -1.26 11.50 18.45
CA PHE A 405 -0.83 11.47 17.05
C PHE A 405 -0.37 10.09 16.62
N LEU A 406 0.37 9.36 17.46
CA LEU A 406 0.81 8.01 17.14
C LEU A 406 -0.38 7.06 16.96
N GLU A 407 -1.30 7.00 17.92
CA GLU A 407 -2.49 6.15 17.88
C GLU A 407 -3.39 6.53 16.70
N GLU A 408 -3.70 7.80 16.52
CA GLU A 408 -4.55 8.22 15.41
C GLU A 408 -3.89 7.93 14.07
N LEU A 409 -2.68 8.43 13.84
CA LEU A 409 -2.03 8.29 12.53
C LEU A 409 -1.72 6.82 12.23
N CYS A 410 -1.02 6.10 13.12
CA CYS A 410 -0.60 4.72 12.84
C CYS A 410 -1.75 3.72 12.97
N ASP A 411 -2.57 3.81 14.02
CA ASP A 411 -3.55 2.76 14.30
C ASP A 411 -4.88 2.99 13.57
N ASN A 412 -5.37 4.24 13.55
CA ASN A 412 -6.66 4.56 12.93
C ASN A 412 -6.52 4.88 11.44
N TYR A 413 -5.57 5.73 11.06
CA TYR A 413 -5.41 6.19 9.67
C TYR A 413 -4.43 5.36 8.85
N LYS A 414 -3.65 4.47 9.49
CA LYS A 414 -2.61 3.65 8.83
C LYS A 414 -1.64 4.52 8.01
N ILE A 415 -1.28 5.67 8.56
CA ILE A 415 -0.26 6.56 8.02
C ILE A 415 0.70 6.95 9.14
N TYR A 416 1.86 7.47 8.81
CA TYR A 416 2.60 8.24 9.80
C TYR A 416 3.39 9.32 9.11
N ALA A 417 3.12 10.57 9.49
CA ALA A 417 3.92 11.73 9.17
C ALA A 417 4.46 12.26 10.50
N THR A 418 5.73 12.66 10.55
CA THR A 418 6.32 13.14 11.80
C THR A 418 5.76 14.52 12.11
N ASP A 419 4.92 14.62 13.14
CA ASP A 419 4.53 15.89 13.73
C ASP A 419 5.63 16.42 14.67
N PHE A 420 5.78 17.75 14.72
CA PHE A 420 6.71 18.41 15.63
C PHE A 420 6.29 19.85 15.91
N PHE A 421 6.68 20.36 17.07
CA PHE A 421 6.45 21.76 17.44
C PHE A 421 7.72 22.57 17.35
N TRP A 422 7.68 23.62 16.53
CA TRP A 422 8.84 24.46 16.27
C TRP A 422 8.43 25.94 16.24
N ARG A 423 9.15 26.76 17.02
CA ARG A 423 8.96 28.23 17.12
C ARG A 423 7.50 28.67 17.33
N GLY A 424 6.79 27.96 18.20
CA GLY A 424 5.41 28.31 18.56
C GLY A 424 4.34 27.74 17.63
N ARG A 425 4.71 26.94 16.62
CA ARG A 425 3.79 26.37 15.63
C ARG A 425 3.97 24.86 15.52
N TRP A 426 2.90 24.17 15.14
CA TRP A 426 2.94 22.75 14.82
C TRP A 426 3.21 22.54 13.34
N TRP A 427 3.99 21.52 13.02
CA TRP A 427 4.37 21.16 11.67
C TRP A 427 4.25 19.65 11.50
N ALA A 428 3.88 19.21 10.31
CA ALA A 428 3.99 17.83 9.89
C ALA A 428 5.05 17.73 8.80
N ARG A 429 6.04 16.89 9.02
CA ARG A 429 6.99 16.44 8.01
C ARG A 429 6.40 15.23 7.30
N SER A 430 6.01 15.38 6.04
CA SER A 430 5.31 14.33 5.28
C SER A 430 6.00 14.02 3.95
N GLY A 431 5.71 12.83 3.42
CA GLY A 431 5.93 12.43 2.04
C GLY A 431 4.66 11.83 1.42
N HIS A 432 3.96 12.64 0.61
CA HIS A 432 2.90 12.35 -0.37
C HIS A 432 1.53 11.71 0.02
N TRP A 433 0.44 12.40 -0.38
CA TRP A 433 -0.85 11.82 -0.83
C TRP A 433 -1.46 12.69 -1.96
N GLU A 434 -1.99 12.07 -3.02
CA GLU A 434 -2.74 12.77 -4.09
C GLU A 434 -4.08 12.06 -4.40
N SER A 435 -5.15 12.85 -4.51
CA SER A 435 -6.51 12.41 -4.83
C SER A 435 -6.68 12.15 -6.33
N ARG A 436 -7.29 11.01 -6.70
CA ARG A 436 -7.55 10.61 -8.10
C ARG A 436 -8.83 11.24 -8.70
N ILE A 437 -9.52 12.10 -7.96
CA ILE A 437 -10.77 12.72 -8.43
C ILE A 437 -10.48 13.87 -9.39
N PRO A 438 -11.05 13.90 -10.61
CA PRO A 438 -10.88 14.99 -11.55
C PRO A 438 -11.80 16.16 -11.17
N THR A 439 -11.49 16.85 -10.08
CA THR A 439 -12.27 18.03 -9.68
C THR A 439 -12.10 19.15 -10.70
N LEU A 440 -13.11 20.01 -10.85
CA LEU A 440 -13.07 21.18 -11.73
C LEU A 440 -11.81 22.02 -11.47
N ASP A 441 -11.45 22.22 -10.21
CA ASP A 441 -10.19 22.89 -9.83
C ASP A 441 -8.95 22.18 -10.37
N LYS A 442 -8.87 20.84 -10.24
CA LYS A 442 -7.75 20.03 -10.78
C LYS A 442 -7.68 20.14 -12.30
N LEU A 443 -8.83 20.25 -12.95
CA LEU A 443 -8.96 20.39 -14.41
C LEU A 443 -8.78 21.83 -14.89
N GLY A 444 -8.61 22.81 -13.98
CA GLY A 444 -8.48 24.23 -14.29
C GLY A 444 -9.77 24.88 -14.82
N VAL A 445 -10.94 24.27 -14.55
CA VAL A 445 -12.25 24.72 -15.04
C VAL A 445 -12.96 25.52 -13.95
N LYS A 446 -13.20 26.82 -14.18
CA LYS A 446 -13.82 27.71 -13.19
C LYS A 446 -15.34 27.84 -13.34
N ASP A 447 -15.84 27.78 -14.58
CA ASP A 447 -17.26 27.84 -14.90
C ASP A 447 -17.55 26.90 -16.09
N LEU A 448 -18.66 26.19 -16.01
CA LEU A 448 -19.12 25.24 -17.03
C LEU A 448 -20.14 25.87 -17.99
N GLY A 449 -20.79 26.97 -17.60
CA GLY A 449 -21.88 27.56 -18.37
C GLY A 449 -23.04 26.58 -18.63
N LYS A 450 -23.84 26.88 -19.67
CA LYS A 450 -24.90 25.98 -20.14
C LYS A 450 -24.29 24.90 -21.04
N ILE A 451 -24.43 23.64 -20.64
CA ILE A 451 -23.93 22.48 -21.38
C ILE A 451 -25.10 21.82 -22.13
N ASP A 452 -24.89 21.45 -23.39
CA ASP A 452 -25.72 20.49 -24.11
C ASP A 452 -25.00 19.13 -24.07
N GLU A 453 -25.28 18.33 -23.04
CA GLU A 453 -24.56 17.09 -22.79
C GLU A 453 -24.75 16.06 -23.90
N LEU A 454 -25.90 16.10 -24.60
CA LEU A 454 -26.20 15.21 -25.70
C LEU A 454 -25.35 15.55 -26.90
N GLN A 455 -25.23 16.83 -27.24
CA GLN A 455 -24.40 17.27 -28.35
C GLN A 455 -22.91 16.97 -28.07
N VAL A 456 -22.42 17.29 -26.86
CA VAL A 456 -21.02 17.01 -26.46
C VAL A 456 -20.72 15.51 -26.54
N ALA A 457 -21.61 14.65 -26.04
CA ALA A 457 -21.42 13.21 -26.11
C ALA A 457 -21.44 12.68 -27.55
N LYS A 458 -22.33 13.19 -28.41
CA LYS A 458 -22.41 12.82 -29.83
C LYS A 458 -21.15 13.19 -30.59
N ASP A 459 -20.68 14.43 -30.42
CA ASP A 459 -19.48 14.92 -31.11
C ASP A 459 -18.24 14.14 -30.70
N TRP A 460 -18.06 13.92 -29.40
CA TRP A 460 -16.95 13.11 -28.88
C TRP A 460 -17.02 11.66 -29.40
N PHE A 461 -18.20 11.04 -29.34
CA PHE A 461 -18.40 9.64 -29.74
C PHE A 461 -18.22 9.42 -31.24
N GLN A 462 -18.65 10.37 -32.08
CA GLN A 462 -18.44 10.31 -33.52
C GLN A 462 -16.94 10.34 -33.85
N THR A 463 -16.17 11.22 -33.21
CA THR A 463 -14.71 11.28 -33.38
C THR A 463 -14.03 10.02 -32.86
N PHE A 464 -14.42 9.54 -31.67
CA PHE A 464 -13.90 8.29 -31.09
C PHE A 464 -14.12 7.09 -32.01
N SER A 465 -15.35 6.87 -32.46
CA SER A 465 -15.70 5.74 -33.32
C SER A 465 -15.01 5.81 -34.68
N ALA A 466 -14.79 7.01 -35.24
CA ALA A 466 -14.02 7.21 -36.45
C ALA A 466 -12.54 6.79 -36.28
N HIS A 467 -11.88 7.24 -35.20
CA HIS A 467 -10.48 6.85 -34.93
C HIS A 467 -10.35 5.35 -34.66
N VAL A 468 -11.25 4.75 -33.88
CA VAL A 468 -11.23 3.30 -33.63
C VAL A 468 -11.43 2.52 -34.94
N SER A 469 -12.35 2.95 -35.80
CA SER A 469 -12.61 2.28 -37.09
C SER A 469 -11.46 2.43 -38.09
N ALA A 470 -10.59 3.43 -37.89
CA ALA A 470 -9.41 3.68 -38.71
C ALA A 470 -8.11 3.07 -38.11
N ASP A 471 -8.21 2.32 -37.02
CA ASP A 471 -7.06 1.83 -36.22
C ASP A 471 -6.08 2.96 -35.79
N ASP A 472 -6.59 4.19 -35.67
CA ASP A 472 -5.82 5.39 -35.31
C ASP A 472 -5.71 5.51 -33.77
N VAL A 473 -4.75 4.76 -33.20
CA VAL A 473 -4.55 4.73 -31.75
C VAL A 473 -4.20 6.10 -31.17
N ASP A 474 -3.37 6.87 -31.86
CA ASP A 474 -2.93 8.17 -31.33
C ASP A 474 -4.10 9.17 -31.35
N GLY A 475 -4.95 9.12 -32.38
CA GLY A 475 -6.23 9.84 -32.43
C GLY A 475 -7.18 9.44 -31.29
N VAL A 476 -7.34 8.12 -31.03
CA VAL A 476 -8.15 7.64 -29.88
C VAL A 476 -7.59 8.19 -28.56
N VAL A 477 -6.29 8.03 -28.31
CA VAL A 477 -5.65 8.44 -27.05
C VAL A 477 -5.72 9.96 -26.85
N GLY A 478 -5.65 10.75 -27.92
CA GLY A 478 -5.81 12.21 -27.87
C GLY A 478 -7.14 12.69 -27.27
N LEU A 479 -8.18 11.84 -27.33
CA LEU A 479 -9.50 12.11 -26.75
C LEU A 479 -9.60 11.86 -25.24
N PHE A 480 -8.54 11.35 -24.60
CA PHE A 480 -8.49 11.00 -23.18
C PHE A 480 -7.64 11.99 -22.39
N CYS A 481 -7.92 12.09 -21.09
CA CYS A 481 -7.01 12.72 -20.13
C CYS A 481 -5.73 11.87 -19.98
N ASP A 482 -4.61 12.49 -19.61
CA ASP A 482 -3.34 11.78 -19.45
C ASP A 482 -3.41 10.70 -18.35
N ASP A 483 -4.17 10.97 -17.29
CA ASP A 483 -4.43 10.07 -16.17
C ASP A 483 -5.74 9.27 -16.31
N ALA A 484 -6.29 9.15 -17.52
CA ALA A 484 -7.53 8.44 -17.77
C ALA A 484 -7.44 6.93 -17.53
N LEU A 485 -8.60 6.30 -17.39
CA LEU A 485 -8.76 4.90 -17.05
C LEU A 485 -9.60 4.17 -18.09
N TRP A 486 -9.07 3.09 -18.66
CA TRP A 486 -9.85 2.19 -19.52
C TRP A 486 -10.03 0.85 -18.85
N ARG A 487 -11.26 0.48 -18.53
CA ARG A 487 -11.60 -0.84 -17.99
C ARG A 487 -12.20 -1.73 -19.09
N ASP A 488 -11.53 -2.81 -19.42
CA ASP A 488 -12.01 -3.80 -20.40
C ASP A 488 -12.44 -5.09 -19.68
N MET A 489 -13.62 -5.60 -20.03
CA MET A 489 -14.16 -6.87 -19.56
C MET A 489 -14.41 -7.78 -20.76
N LEU A 490 -13.38 -8.54 -21.11
CA LEU A 490 -13.37 -9.59 -22.13
C LEU A 490 -13.54 -9.13 -23.58
N SER A 491 -14.02 -7.91 -23.85
CA SER A 491 -14.31 -7.44 -25.21
C SER A 491 -13.08 -7.26 -26.09
N LEU A 492 -12.00 -6.70 -25.53
CA LEU A 492 -10.81 -6.36 -26.31
C LEU A 492 -9.63 -7.28 -25.95
N THR A 493 -9.57 -7.72 -24.69
CA THR A 493 -8.43 -8.47 -24.13
C THR A 493 -8.69 -9.94 -23.85
N TRP A 494 -9.95 -10.40 -23.86
CA TRP A 494 -10.34 -11.70 -23.29
C TRP A 494 -9.97 -11.87 -21.81
N ASP A 495 -9.74 -10.75 -21.11
CA ASP A 495 -9.42 -10.69 -19.68
C ASP A 495 -10.22 -9.56 -19.02
N MET A 496 -10.21 -9.48 -17.68
CA MET A 496 -10.80 -8.38 -16.92
C MET A 496 -9.68 -7.45 -16.43
N ARG A 497 -9.45 -6.35 -17.14
CA ARG A 497 -8.31 -5.44 -16.88
C ARG A 497 -8.73 -3.98 -16.76
N THR A 498 -7.90 -3.20 -16.08
CA THR A 498 -7.98 -1.74 -16.08
C THR A 498 -6.62 -1.16 -16.44
N PHE A 499 -6.57 -0.35 -17.48
CA PHE A 499 -5.40 0.35 -17.96
C PHE A 499 -5.39 1.76 -17.37
N ASP A 500 -4.34 2.08 -16.61
CA ASP A 500 -4.17 3.33 -15.87
C ASP A 500 -3.18 4.26 -16.59
N GLY A 501 -3.70 5.33 -17.18
CA GLY A 501 -2.96 6.35 -17.91
C GLY A 501 -2.93 6.13 -19.42
N SER A 502 -2.83 7.25 -20.15
CA SER A 502 -2.84 7.31 -21.61
C SER A 502 -1.77 6.43 -22.26
N ALA A 503 -0.59 6.30 -21.65
CA ALA A 503 0.49 5.43 -22.15
C ALA A 503 0.13 3.93 -22.14
N LYS A 504 -0.50 3.45 -21.05
CA LYS A 504 -0.96 2.06 -20.95
C LYS A 504 -2.12 1.81 -21.90
N ILE A 505 -3.04 2.77 -22.02
CA ILE A 505 -4.14 2.73 -22.98
C ILE A 505 -3.61 2.67 -24.42
N SER A 506 -2.63 3.49 -24.79
CA SER A 506 -2.01 3.49 -26.13
C SER A 506 -1.40 2.14 -26.47
N THR A 507 -0.62 1.55 -25.54
CA THR A 507 -0.01 0.23 -25.73
C THR A 507 -1.08 -0.84 -25.93
N PHE A 508 -2.07 -0.86 -25.05
CA PHE A 508 -3.21 -1.78 -25.11
C PHE A 508 -3.95 -1.70 -26.46
N LEU A 509 -4.25 -0.49 -26.93
CA LEU A 509 -4.98 -0.32 -28.18
C LEU A 509 -4.13 -0.73 -29.40
N LYS A 510 -2.83 -0.41 -29.41
CA LYS A 510 -1.88 -0.86 -30.45
C LYS A 510 -1.85 -2.39 -30.56
N ASP A 511 -1.86 -3.08 -29.41
CA ASP A 511 -1.80 -4.54 -29.37
C ASP A 511 -3.11 -5.20 -29.78
N ARG A 512 -4.27 -4.56 -29.51
CA ARG A 512 -5.57 -5.23 -29.58
C ARG A 512 -6.46 -4.78 -30.73
N LEU A 513 -6.54 -3.49 -31.06
CA LEU A 513 -7.48 -2.98 -32.07
C LEU A 513 -7.39 -3.71 -33.43
N PRO A 514 -6.21 -3.96 -34.01
CA PRO A 514 -6.11 -4.61 -35.32
C PRO A 514 -6.68 -6.04 -35.33
N SER A 515 -6.59 -6.74 -34.20
CA SER A 515 -7.07 -8.12 -34.07
C SER A 515 -8.55 -8.22 -33.73
N VAL A 516 -9.07 -7.29 -32.93
CA VAL A 516 -10.45 -7.33 -32.45
C VAL A 516 -11.44 -6.94 -33.55
N LYS A 517 -11.02 -6.04 -34.45
CA LYS A 517 -11.87 -5.49 -35.53
C LYS A 517 -13.17 -4.91 -34.97
N ALA A 518 -13.06 -3.96 -34.05
CA ALA A 518 -14.23 -3.32 -33.45
C ALA A 518 -14.92 -2.41 -34.47
N HIS A 519 -16.23 -2.53 -34.64
CA HIS A 519 -17.02 -1.79 -35.63
C HIS A 519 -18.48 -1.61 -35.19
N SER A 520 -19.30 -0.99 -36.04
CA SER A 520 -20.75 -0.82 -35.80
C SER A 520 -21.06 -0.10 -34.47
N PHE A 521 -20.26 0.92 -34.15
CA PHE A 521 -20.44 1.73 -32.95
C PHE A 521 -21.76 2.50 -32.99
N GLN A 522 -22.57 2.36 -31.94
CA GLN A 522 -23.84 3.07 -31.80
C GLN A 522 -23.99 3.64 -30.40
N LEU A 523 -24.20 4.95 -30.30
CA LEU A 523 -24.54 5.61 -29.04
C LEU A 523 -25.96 5.22 -28.63
N LYS A 524 -26.15 4.79 -27.38
CA LYS A 524 -27.47 4.46 -26.84
C LYS A 524 -28.20 5.71 -26.39
N ASP A 525 -29.52 5.60 -26.21
CA ASP A 525 -30.34 6.67 -25.62
C ASP A 525 -30.15 6.76 -24.09
N PHE A 526 -28.89 6.97 -23.70
CA PHE A 526 -28.46 7.18 -22.32
C PHE A 526 -27.26 8.13 -22.33
N VAL A 527 -27.54 9.43 -22.19
CA VAL A 527 -26.54 10.48 -21.97
C VAL A 527 -27.02 11.33 -20.80
N ARG A 528 -26.19 11.50 -19.78
CA ARG A 528 -26.55 12.25 -18.56
C ARG A 528 -25.37 13.08 -18.09
N LEU A 529 -25.60 14.37 -17.83
CA LEU A 529 -24.70 15.17 -17.02
C LEU A 529 -24.88 14.77 -15.54
N GLN A 530 -23.79 14.43 -14.87
CA GLN A 530 -23.81 14.05 -13.46
C GLN A 530 -22.85 14.93 -12.66
N THR A 531 -23.29 15.27 -11.45
CA THR A 531 -22.49 15.97 -10.45
C THR A 531 -22.49 15.13 -9.17
N PRO A 532 -21.68 14.05 -9.10
CA PRO A 532 -21.73 13.12 -7.96
C PRO A 532 -21.36 13.79 -6.63
N PHE A 533 -20.48 14.81 -6.68
CA PHE A 533 -20.07 15.60 -5.53
C PHE A 533 -19.86 17.06 -5.95
N PRO A 534 -19.90 18.02 -5.00
CA PRO A 534 -19.46 19.39 -5.26
C PRO A 534 -18.06 19.42 -5.88
N GLY A 535 -17.92 20.14 -6.99
CA GLY A 535 -16.65 20.28 -7.71
C GLY A 535 -16.27 19.09 -8.60
N LEU A 536 -17.10 18.06 -8.75
CA LEU A 536 -16.94 16.99 -9.74
C LEU A 536 -18.15 16.96 -10.67
N THR A 537 -17.92 17.21 -11.95
CA THR A 537 -18.96 17.13 -12.99
C THR A 537 -18.43 16.33 -14.16
N TRP A 538 -19.23 15.38 -14.66
CA TRP A 538 -18.92 14.63 -15.88
C TRP A 538 -20.19 14.34 -16.70
N ILE A 539 -20.01 14.07 -17.99
CA ILE A 539 -21.05 13.49 -18.84
C ILE A 539 -20.83 11.99 -18.88
N VAL A 540 -21.83 11.18 -18.53
CA VAL A 540 -21.80 9.72 -18.72
C VAL A 540 -22.67 9.35 -19.91
N ALA A 541 -22.18 8.44 -20.74
CA ALA A 541 -22.95 7.90 -21.85
C ALA A 541 -22.65 6.42 -22.11
N MET A 542 -23.62 5.73 -22.69
CA MET A 542 -23.51 4.31 -23.06
C MET A 542 -23.50 4.13 -24.57
N PHE A 543 -22.78 3.11 -25.04
CA PHE A 543 -22.75 2.73 -26.44
C PHE A 543 -22.71 1.21 -26.61
N GLU A 544 -22.98 0.77 -27.82
CA GLU A 544 -22.81 -0.61 -28.29
C GLU A 544 -21.83 -0.65 -29.46
N PHE A 545 -21.20 -1.79 -29.63
CA PHE A 545 -20.30 -2.06 -30.75
C PHE A 545 -20.26 -3.55 -31.04
N GLN A 546 -19.66 -3.92 -32.16
CA GLN A 546 -19.39 -5.30 -32.52
C GLN A 546 -17.89 -5.52 -32.63
N THR A 547 -17.48 -6.75 -32.39
CA THR A 547 -16.13 -7.26 -32.60
C THR A 547 -16.19 -8.44 -33.55
N SER A 548 -15.03 -8.95 -33.95
CA SER A 548 -14.94 -10.20 -34.73
C SER A 548 -15.63 -11.41 -34.06
N VAL A 549 -15.81 -11.42 -32.74
CA VAL A 549 -16.31 -12.58 -31.97
C VAL A 549 -17.71 -12.40 -31.38
N GLY A 550 -18.19 -11.16 -31.27
CA GLY A 550 -19.44 -10.89 -30.57
C GLY A 550 -19.81 -9.41 -30.44
N THR A 551 -20.95 -9.18 -29.80
CA THR A 551 -21.46 -7.83 -29.51
C THR A 551 -20.95 -7.37 -28.15
N GLY A 552 -20.51 -6.13 -28.07
CA GLY A 552 -20.08 -5.48 -26.83
C GLY A 552 -20.87 -4.23 -26.51
N SER A 553 -20.79 -3.82 -25.24
CA SER A 553 -21.29 -2.54 -24.76
C SER A 553 -20.16 -1.75 -24.11
N GLY A 554 -20.36 -0.44 -23.96
CA GLY A 554 -19.40 0.40 -23.28
C GLY A 554 -20.01 1.60 -22.59
N VAL A 555 -19.25 2.18 -21.68
CA VAL A 555 -19.60 3.38 -20.91
C VAL A 555 -18.41 4.32 -20.92
N PHE A 556 -18.62 5.58 -21.28
CA PHE A 556 -17.59 6.60 -21.15
C PHE A 556 -18.04 7.72 -20.22
N ARG A 557 -17.07 8.33 -19.51
CA ARG A 557 -17.28 9.53 -18.71
C ARG A 557 -16.36 10.63 -19.21
N LEU A 558 -16.95 11.71 -19.71
CA LEU A 558 -16.23 12.88 -20.19
C LEU A 558 -16.13 13.92 -19.08
N VAL A 559 -14.95 14.50 -18.92
CA VAL A 559 -14.69 15.63 -18.04
C VAL A 559 -14.39 16.88 -18.86
N PRO A 560 -14.73 18.07 -18.35
CA PRO A 560 -14.42 19.33 -19.00
C PRO A 560 -12.90 19.58 -18.99
N THR A 561 -12.41 20.39 -19.91
CA THR A 561 -11.02 20.85 -19.93
C THR A 561 -10.96 22.38 -19.85
N ALA A 562 -9.90 22.95 -19.28
CA ALA A 562 -9.79 24.40 -19.10
C ALA A 562 -9.86 25.19 -20.41
N GLN A 563 -9.29 24.63 -21.49
CA GLN A 563 -9.14 25.25 -22.80
C GLN A 563 -9.15 24.15 -23.87
N GLY A 564 -10.33 23.60 -24.20
CA GLY A 564 -10.43 22.55 -25.22
C GLY A 564 -11.75 21.77 -25.22
N PRO A 565 -11.87 20.74 -26.07
CA PRO A 565 -13.00 19.82 -26.04
C PRO A 565 -13.01 18.99 -24.76
N TRP A 566 -14.17 18.45 -24.43
CA TRP A 566 -14.30 17.49 -23.34
C TRP A 566 -13.48 16.23 -23.63
N LYS A 567 -12.90 15.64 -22.59
CA LYS A 567 -12.03 14.46 -22.72
C LYS A 567 -12.53 13.31 -21.85
N ALA A 568 -12.32 12.07 -22.29
CA ALA A 568 -12.65 10.90 -21.50
C ALA A 568 -11.71 10.75 -20.29
N TYR A 569 -12.30 10.66 -19.10
CA TYR A 569 -11.58 10.30 -17.87
C TYR A 569 -11.70 8.81 -17.56
N THR A 570 -12.86 8.21 -17.85
CA THR A 570 -13.03 6.75 -17.78
C THR A 570 -13.68 6.22 -19.05
N MET A 571 -13.18 5.09 -19.53
CA MET A 571 -13.80 4.27 -20.57
C MET A 571 -14.01 2.86 -20.03
N PHE A 572 -15.11 2.25 -20.43
CA PHE A 572 -15.46 0.87 -20.12
C PHE A 572 -15.91 0.16 -21.38
N THR A 573 -15.43 -1.05 -21.59
CA THR A 573 -15.85 -1.94 -22.68
C THR A 573 -16.11 -3.33 -22.11
N MET A 574 -17.20 -3.96 -22.52
CA MET A 574 -17.60 -5.29 -22.07
C MET A 574 -18.15 -6.12 -23.22
N LEU A 575 -17.81 -7.41 -23.25
CA LEU A 575 -18.44 -8.36 -24.15
C LEU A 575 -19.80 -8.82 -23.59
N GLU A 576 -20.86 -8.67 -24.39
CA GLU A 576 -22.23 -9.01 -23.98
C GLU A 576 -22.64 -10.41 -24.45
N SER A 577 -22.29 -10.76 -25.68
CA SER A 577 -22.70 -12.03 -26.30
C SER A 577 -21.75 -12.45 -27.41
N PHE A 578 -21.66 -13.76 -27.65
CA PHE A 578 -20.93 -14.33 -28.78
C PHE A 578 -21.82 -14.40 -30.01
N LYS A 579 -21.24 -14.08 -31.17
CA LYS A 579 -21.97 -14.12 -32.45
C LYS A 579 -22.35 -15.54 -32.84
N ASP A 580 -21.40 -16.47 -32.72
CA ASP A 580 -21.56 -17.86 -33.19
C ASP A 580 -22.16 -18.79 -32.12
N TYR A 581 -22.22 -18.31 -30.87
CA TYR A 581 -22.76 -19.05 -29.72
C TYR A 581 -23.77 -18.21 -28.94
N PRO A 582 -24.88 -17.79 -29.57
CA PRO A 582 -25.90 -17.00 -28.90
C PRO A 582 -26.68 -17.84 -27.89
N GLU A 583 -27.24 -17.19 -26.89
CA GLU A 583 -28.11 -17.84 -25.90
C GLU A 583 -29.37 -18.43 -26.55
N LYS A 584 -29.76 -19.65 -26.14
CA LYS A 584 -30.94 -20.39 -26.61
C LYS A 584 -32.24 -19.89 -25.98
N ILE A 585 -32.51 -18.60 -26.12
CA ILE A 585 -33.67 -17.90 -25.55
C ILE A 585 -34.49 -17.21 -26.65
N GLY A 586 -35.72 -16.80 -26.30
CA GLY A 586 -36.60 -16.10 -27.23
C GLY A 586 -36.84 -16.88 -28.53
N ALA A 587 -36.41 -16.31 -29.66
CA ALA A 587 -36.52 -16.93 -30.98
C ALA A 587 -35.53 -18.10 -31.22
N LEU A 588 -34.51 -18.25 -30.37
CA LEU A 588 -33.48 -19.29 -30.45
C LEU A 588 -33.76 -20.48 -29.50
N ARG A 589 -34.96 -20.55 -28.91
CA ARG A 589 -35.37 -21.66 -28.05
C ARG A 589 -35.44 -22.98 -28.83
N GLU A 590 -35.31 -24.08 -28.10
CA GLU A 590 -35.58 -25.42 -28.62
C GLU A 590 -37.01 -25.49 -29.19
N SER A 591 -37.12 -26.01 -30.42
CA SER A 591 -38.39 -26.11 -31.16
C SER A 591 -38.92 -27.54 -31.24
N ARG A 592 -38.12 -28.54 -30.82
CA ARG A 592 -38.56 -29.94 -30.72
C ARG A 592 -39.73 -30.05 -29.75
N GLN A 593 -40.79 -30.72 -30.19
CA GLN A 593 -41.90 -31.09 -29.34
C GLN A 593 -41.55 -32.36 -28.56
N PHE A 594 -41.54 -32.26 -27.23
CA PHE A 594 -41.43 -33.40 -26.34
C PHE A 594 -42.78 -33.68 -25.70
N ASN A 595 -43.19 -34.95 -25.64
CA ASN A 595 -44.23 -35.34 -24.70
C ASN A 595 -43.66 -35.40 -23.28
N GLY A 596 -44.53 -35.45 -22.27
CA GLY A 596 -44.10 -35.43 -20.86
C GLY A 596 -43.19 -36.59 -20.45
N LYS A 597 -43.28 -37.75 -21.12
CA LYS A 597 -42.39 -38.90 -20.87
C LYS A 597 -40.99 -38.63 -21.44
N GLN A 598 -40.90 -38.20 -22.69
CA GLN A 598 -39.62 -37.90 -23.35
C GLN A 598 -38.87 -36.78 -22.63
N TRP A 599 -39.58 -35.74 -22.21
CA TRP A 599 -39.01 -34.66 -21.40
C TRP A 599 -38.45 -35.20 -20.08
N ARG A 600 -39.22 -36.02 -19.35
CA ARG A 600 -38.80 -36.59 -18.07
C ARG A 600 -37.54 -37.45 -18.23
N GLU A 601 -37.53 -38.36 -19.18
CA GLU A 601 -36.38 -39.26 -19.43
C GLU A 601 -35.13 -38.46 -19.84
N ALA A 602 -35.28 -37.43 -20.68
CA ALA A 602 -34.19 -36.54 -21.05
C ALA A 602 -33.64 -35.77 -19.83
N ARG A 603 -34.53 -35.23 -19.00
CA ARG A 603 -34.17 -34.49 -17.78
C ARG A 603 -33.45 -35.37 -16.76
N GLU A 604 -33.95 -36.59 -16.54
CA GLU A 604 -33.33 -37.57 -15.63
C GLU A 604 -31.93 -37.96 -16.13
N LYS A 605 -31.77 -38.22 -17.44
CA LYS A 605 -30.47 -38.52 -18.04
C LYS A 605 -29.48 -37.37 -17.91
N GLU A 606 -29.93 -36.14 -18.18
CA GLU A 606 -29.11 -34.94 -18.07
C GLU A 606 -28.61 -34.72 -16.64
N LEU A 607 -29.51 -34.84 -15.65
CA LEU A 607 -29.17 -34.67 -14.24
C LEU A 607 -28.24 -35.77 -13.70
N ALA A 608 -28.36 -36.99 -14.23
CA ALA A 608 -27.62 -38.14 -13.74
C ALA A 608 -26.12 -38.09 -14.06
N PHE A 609 -25.68 -37.39 -15.13
CA PHE A 609 -24.29 -37.36 -15.60
C PHE A 609 -23.61 -38.75 -15.61
N LYS A 610 -24.37 -39.83 -15.82
CA LYS A 610 -23.89 -41.20 -15.55
C LYS A 610 -22.77 -41.62 -16.51
N ASP A 611 -22.96 -41.29 -17.78
CA ASP A 611 -22.12 -41.73 -18.89
C ASP A 611 -21.34 -40.55 -19.52
N THR A 612 -21.39 -39.36 -18.91
CA THR A 612 -20.77 -38.13 -19.41
C THR A 612 -20.14 -37.32 -18.28
N GLU A 613 -19.10 -36.57 -18.63
CA GLU A 613 -18.48 -35.59 -17.74
C GLU A 613 -19.07 -34.19 -18.01
N PRO A 614 -19.36 -33.39 -16.97
CA PRO A 614 -19.71 -31.99 -17.18
C PRO A 614 -18.49 -31.21 -17.71
N ALA A 615 -18.73 -30.21 -18.55
CA ALA A 615 -17.67 -29.29 -18.96
C ALA A 615 -17.27 -28.37 -17.79
N VAL A 616 -18.27 -27.95 -17.00
CA VAL A 616 -18.11 -27.08 -15.83
C VAL A 616 -18.71 -27.75 -14.60
N LEU A 617 -17.92 -27.90 -13.53
CA LEU A 617 -18.41 -28.32 -12.22
C LEU A 617 -18.33 -27.14 -11.24
N ILE A 618 -19.45 -26.83 -10.61
CA ILE A 618 -19.61 -25.70 -9.68
C ILE A 618 -19.83 -26.24 -8.26
N VAL A 619 -19.08 -25.75 -7.29
CA VAL A 619 -19.25 -26.08 -5.87
C VAL A 619 -20.22 -25.09 -5.21
N GLY A 620 -21.29 -25.62 -4.62
CA GLY A 620 -22.40 -24.87 -4.04
C GLY A 620 -23.55 -24.64 -5.03
N ALA A 621 -24.76 -24.49 -4.50
CA ALA A 621 -25.98 -24.14 -5.24
C ALA A 621 -26.68 -22.90 -4.65
N GLY A 622 -25.89 -21.93 -4.16
CA GLY A 622 -26.36 -20.62 -3.72
C GLY A 622 -26.59 -19.63 -4.87
N GLN A 623 -26.89 -18.36 -4.55
CA GLN A 623 -27.19 -17.31 -5.54
C GLN A 623 -26.18 -17.28 -6.71
N SER A 624 -24.88 -17.16 -6.42
CA SER A 624 -23.84 -17.02 -7.44
C SER A 624 -23.73 -18.23 -8.35
N ALA A 625 -23.84 -19.44 -7.78
CA ALA A 625 -23.79 -20.69 -8.54
C ALA A 625 -24.99 -20.82 -9.47
N LEU A 626 -26.20 -20.54 -8.97
CA LEU A 626 -27.44 -20.62 -9.74
C LEU A 626 -27.47 -19.63 -10.90
N GLN A 627 -27.00 -18.40 -10.69
CA GLN A 627 -26.91 -17.40 -11.75
C GLN A 627 -25.92 -17.83 -12.84
N LEU A 628 -24.73 -18.31 -12.47
CA LEU A 628 -23.74 -18.81 -13.43
C LEU A 628 -24.27 -20.03 -14.19
N ALA A 629 -24.82 -21.02 -13.49
CA ALA A 629 -25.34 -22.23 -14.10
C ALA A 629 -26.52 -21.94 -15.04
N ALA A 630 -27.37 -20.98 -14.73
CA ALA A 630 -28.43 -20.55 -15.64
C ALA A 630 -27.86 -19.97 -16.94
N ARG A 631 -26.85 -19.08 -16.86
CA ARG A 631 -26.17 -18.55 -18.06
C ARG A 631 -25.54 -19.67 -18.89
N LEU A 632 -24.83 -20.59 -18.25
CA LEU A 632 -24.18 -21.72 -18.92
C LEU A 632 -25.20 -22.68 -19.56
N LYS A 633 -26.33 -22.95 -18.89
CA LYS A 633 -27.43 -23.79 -19.40
C LYS A 633 -27.97 -23.24 -20.72
N PHE A 634 -28.25 -21.94 -20.79
CA PHE A 634 -28.78 -21.32 -22.01
C PHE A 634 -27.72 -21.03 -23.07
N LEU A 635 -26.43 -21.27 -22.77
CA LEU A 635 -25.34 -21.34 -23.74
C LEU A 635 -25.05 -22.79 -24.19
N ASP A 636 -25.89 -23.76 -23.82
CA ASP A 636 -25.72 -25.20 -24.08
C ASP A 636 -24.39 -25.77 -23.53
N ILE A 637 -23.87 -25.22 -22.43
CA ILE A 637 -22.64 -25.71 -21.78
C ILE A 637 -23.00 -26.73 -20.69
N PRO A 638 -22.59 -28.02 -20.82
CA PRO A 638 -22.89 -29.04 -19.82
C PRO A 638 -22.30 -28.69 -18.46
N THR A 639 -23.18 -28.39 -17.50
CA THR A 639 -22.81 -27.88 -16.18
C THR A 639 -23.46 -28.71 -15.09
N LEU A 640 -22.71 -28.98 -14.02
CA LEU A 640 -23.20 -29.66 -12.82
C LEU A 640 -22.81 -28.87 -11.57
N MET A 641 -23.79 -28.57 -10.72
CA MET A 641 -23.56 -28.04 -9.37
C MET A 641 -23.51 -29.18 -8.34
N ILE A 642 -22.61 -29.07 -7.38
CA ILE A 642 -22.50 -29.99 -6.23
C ILE A 642 -22.86 -29.22 -4.96
N GLU A 643 -23.93 -29.64 -4.28
CA GLU A 643 -24.45 -29.01 -3.07
C GLU A 643 -24.53 -30.02 -1.93
N ARG A 644 -23.98 -29.65 -0.77
CA ARG A 644 -23.92 -30.53 0.41
C ARG A 644 -25.26 -30.63 1.11
N ASP A 645 -26.07 -29.59 1.04
CA ASP A 645 -27.37 -29.55 1.69
C ASP A 645 -28.41 -30.42 0.97
N GLU A 646 -29.48 -30.78 1.67
CA GLU A 646 -30.54 -31.66 1.15
C GLU A 646 -31.46 -30.94 0.16
N ARG A 647 -31.61 -29.62 0.30
CA ARG A 647 -32.45 -28.79 -0.56
C ARG A 647 -31.73 -27.53 -1.00
N VAL A 648 -32.00 -27.10 -2.23
CA VAL A 648 -31.52 -25.82 -2.75
C VAL A 648 -32.01 -24.68 -1.87
N GLY A 649 -31.08 -23.86 -1.40
CA GLY A 649 -31.34 -22.71 -0.55
C GLY A 649 -31.19 -22.99 0.94
N ASP A 650 -30.90 -24.23 1.40
CA ASP A 650 -30.76 -24.62 2.83
C ASP A 650 -29.78 -23.75 3.61
N MET A 651 -28.76 -23.24 2.93
CA MET A 651 -27.90 -22.16 3.43
C MET A 651 -28.65 -20.94 4.01
N TRP A 652 -29.87 -20.66 3.55
CA TRP A 652 -30.77 -19.61 4.05
C TRP A 652 -31.84 -20.13 5.01
N ARG A 653 -32.52 -21.28 4.76
CA ARG A 653 -33.52 -21.81 5.75
C ARG A 653 -32.88 -22.18 7.07
N ASN A 654 -31.60 -22.56 7.06
CA ASN A 654 -30.88 -22.95 8.27
C ASN A 654 -30.30 -21.75 9.03
N ARG A 655 -30.58 -20.50 8.64
CA ARG A 655 -30.20 -19.31 9.42
C ARG A 655 -31.25 -18.99 10.49
N TYR A 656 -31.05 -17.89 11.21
CA TYR A 656 -31.97 -17.42 12.25
C TYR A 656 -33.23 -16.77 11.66
N ASP A 657 -34.35 -16.92 12.37
CA ASP A 657 -35.69 -16.58 11.90
C ASP A 657 -35.84 -15.09 11.56
N SER A 658 -35.08 -14.22 12.24
CA SER A 658 -35.06 -12.76 12.05
C SER A 658 -34.20 -12.27 10.87
N LEU A 659 -33.48 -13.16 10.17
CA LEU A 659 -32.58 -12.78 9.08
C LEU A 659 -33.34 -12.29 7.84
N SER A 660 -33.01 -11.09 7.39
CA SER A 660 -33.35 -10.56 6.06
C SER A 660 -32.08 -10.16 5.31
N LEU A 661 -32.12 -10.11 3.98
CA LEU A 661 -31.01 -9.61 3.18
C LEU A 661 -30.64 -8.17 3.57
N HIS A 662 -29.36 -7.82 3.41
CA HIS A 662 -28.81 -6.52 3.77
C HIS A 662 -28.68 -5.56 2.59
N PHE A 663 -29.17 -5.96 1.43
CA PHE A 663 -29.31 -5.12 0.25
C PHE A 663 -30.77 -5.11 -0.19
N PRO A 664 -31.22 -4.06 -0.88
CA PRO A 664 -32.58 -4.01 -1.37
C PRO A 664 -32.76 -4.88 -2.61
N VAL A 665 -33.99 -5.32 -2.85
CA VAL A 665 -34.39 -6.29 -3.87
C VAL A 665 -33.86 -5.99 -5.29
N TRP A 666 -33.73 -4.72 -5.67
CA TRP A 666 -33.22 -4.31 -6.99
C TRP A 666 -31.74 -4.64 -7.21
N ASN A 667 -30.94 -4.76 -6.13
CA ASN A 667 -29.54 -5.17 -6.18
C ASN A 667 -29.38 -6.70 -6.24
N ASP A 668 -30.41 -7.44 -5.85
CA ASP A 668 -30.32 -8.89 -5.61
C ASP A 668 -30.95 -9.72 -6.75
N HIS A 669 -31.45 -9.06 -7.81
CA HIS A 669 -32.10 -9.71 -8.94
C HIS A 669 -31.25 -10.80 -9.59
N MET A 670 -31.91 -11.81 -10.15
CA MET A 670 -31.27 -12.92 -10.84
C MET A 670 -31.57 -12.88 -12.34
N PRO A 671 -30.68 -13.40 -13.21
CA PRO A 671 -30.92 -13.45 -14.65
C PRO A 671 -32.19 -14.23 -15.00
N TYR A 672 -32.82 -13.87 -16.12
CA TYR A 672 -34.01 -14.50 -16.73
C TYR A 672 -35.34 -14.36 -15.98
N ILE A 673 -35.34 -14.42 -14.64
CA ILE A 673 -36.57 -14.30 -13.84
C ILE A 673 -36.33 -13.24 -12.75
N PRO A 674 -36.83 -12.00 -12.92
CA PRO A 674 -36.73 -10.99 -11.89
C PRO A 674 -37.59 -11.36 -10.69
N PHE A 675 -37.26 -10.79 -9.52
CA PHE A 675 -38.13 -10.91 -8.37
C PHE A 675 -39.49 -10.22 -8.65
N PRO A 676 -40.61 -10.80 -8.18
CA PRO A 676 -41.92 -10.17 -8.33
C PRO A 676 -41.95 -8.77 -7.70
N PRO A 677 -42.66 -7.80 -8.32
CA PRO A 677 -42.78 -6.43 -7.81
C PRO A 677 -43.53 -6.33 -6.47
N THR A 678 -44.19 -7.42 -6.02
CA THR A 678 -44.85 -7.51 -4.71
C THR A 678 -43.89 -7.85 -3.57
N TRP A 679 -42.60 -8.01 -3.85
CA TRP A 679 -41.64 -8.39 -2.82
C TRP A 679 -41.31 -7.22 -1.90
N PRO A 680 -41.05 -7.49 -0.60
CA PRO A 680 -40.57 -6.46 0.30
C PRO A 680 -39.20 -5.95 -0.18
N LYS A 681 -38.93 -4.67 0.08
CA LYS A 681 -37.64 -4.03 -0.25
C LYS A 681 -36.45 -4.86 0.27
N TYR A 682 -36.52 -5.37 1.49
CA TYR A 682 -35.53 -6.26 2.08
C TYR A 682 -36.13 -7.66 2.25
N THR A 683 -35.54 -8.65 1.58
CA THR A 683 -36.13 -9.98 1.48
C THR A 683 -35.81 -10.85 2.71
N PRO A 684 -36.80 -11.46 3.39
CA PRO A 684 -36.55 -12.44 4.45
C PRO A 684 -35.82 -13.69 3.92
N SER A 685 -34.91 -14.25 4.72
CA SER A 685 -34.08 -15.40 4.35
C SER A 685 -34.89 -16.63 3.91
N LEU A 686 -35.99 -16.96 4.60
CA LEU A 686 -36.88 -18.06 4.22
C LEU A 686 -37.54 -17.85 2.85
N LYS A 687 -37.96 -16.62 2.55
CA LYS A 687 -38.53 -16.28 1.23
C LYS A 687 -37.48 -16.41 0.13
N MET A 688 -36.24 -16.02 0.41
CA MET A 688 -35.12 -16.19 -0.52
C MET A 688 -34.80 -17.67 -0.77
N ALA A 689 -34.81 -18.50 0.26
CA ALA A 689 -34.61 -19.94 0.13
C ALA A 689 -35.61 -20.60 -0.83
N GLU A 690 -36.92 -20.38 -0.61
CA GLU A 690 -37.98 -20.93 -1.46
C GLU A 690 -37.86 -20.41 -2.90
N TRP A 691 -37.42 -19.16 -3.07
CA TRP A 691 -37.16 -18.62 -4.40
C TRP A 691 -36.00 -19.31 -5.12
N LEU A 692 -34.88 -19.60 -4.44
CA LEU A 692 -33.75 -20.28 -5.06
C LEU A 692 -34.11 -21.70 -5.51
N GLU A 693 -34.90 -22.41 -4.70
CA GLU A 693 -35.44 -23.73 -5.05
C GLU A 693 -36.37 -23.64 -6.27
N PHE A 694 -37.28 -22.66 -6.29
CA PHE A 694 -38.15 -22.37 -7.43
C PHE A 694 -37.35 -22.02 -8.70
N TYR A 695 -36.33 -21.16 -8.58
CA TYR A 695 -35.49 -20.71 -9.68
C TYR A 695 -34.73 -21.89 -10.33
N ALA A 696 -34.09 -22.72 -9.50
CA ALA A 696 -33.37 -23.91 -9.96
C ALA A 696 -34.28 -24.89 -10.69
N LYS A 697 -35.49 -25.12 -10.17
CA LYS A 697 -36.48 -26.03 -10.75
C LYS A 697 -37.04 -25.50 -12.07
N THR A 698 -37.40 -24.22 -12.11
CA THR A 698 -38.04 -23.58 -13.27
C THR A 698 -37.09 -23.46 -14.45
N LEU A 699 -35.80 -23.24 -14.20
CA LEU A 699 -34.77 -23.18 -15.25
C LEU A 699 -34.09 -24.53 -15.52
N GLU A 700 -34.59 -25.62 -14.92
CA GLU A 700 -34.08 -26.98 -15.13
C GLU A 700 -32.56 -27.11 -14.94
N LEU A 701 -32.05 -26.53 -13.85
CA LEU A 701 -30.61 -26.54 -13.54
C LEU A 701 -30.17 -27.88 -12.94
N ASN A 702 -28.94 -28.31 -13.23
CA ASN A 702 -28.40 -29.59 -12.80
C ASN A 702 -27.69 -29.47 -11.46
N ILE A 703 -28.24 -30.10 -10.42
CA ILE A 703 -27.71 -30.03 -9.05
C ILE A 703 -27.70 -31.44 -8.46
N TRP A 704 -26.54 -31.88 -7.98
CA TRP A 704 -26.46 -33.00 -7.07
C TRP A 704 -26.49 -32.49 -5.64
N LEU A 705 -27.64 -32.67 -4.99
CA LEU A 705 -27.87 -32.36 -3.58
C LEU A 705 -27.25 -33.44 -2.70
N SER A 706 -27.11 -33.17 -1.39
CA SER A 706 -26.53 -34.11 -0.43
C SER A 706 -25.18 -34.69 -0.87
N THR A 707 -24.37 -33.88 -1.55
CA THR A 707 -23.11 -34.28 -2.15
C THR A 707 -22.02 -33.26 -1.79
N THR A 708 -20.91 -33.74 -1.25
CA THR A 708 -19.79 -32.90 -0.81
C THR A 708 -18.61 -33.08 -1.77
N VAL A 709 -18.01 -31.97 -2.20
CA VAL A 709 -16.69 -32.01 -2.85
C VAL A 709 -15.65 -32.24 -1.75
N VAL A 710 -14.88 -33.33 -1.86
CA VAL A 710 -13.87 -33.73 -0.88
C VAL A 710 -12.53 -33.08 -1.20
N ASP A 711 -12.11 -33.16 -2.46
CA ASP A 711 -10.87 -32.58 -2.96
C ASP A 711 -10.98 -32.30 -4.47
N ALA A 712 -10.11 -31.42 -4.98
CA ALA A 712 -10.00 -31.12 -6.40
C ALA A 712 -8.53 -30.86 -6.75
N THR A 713 -8.03 -31.55 -7.78
CA THR A 713 -6.65 -31.42 -8.25
C THR A 713 -6.62 -31.18 -9.75
N GLN A 714 -5.90 -30.15 -10.19
CA GLN A 714 -5.68 -29.89 -11.62
C GLN A 714 -4.44 -30.63 -12.10
N ASP A 715 -4.57 -31.32 -13.23
CA ASP A 715 -3.45 -31.88 -13.97
C ASP A 715 -2.75 -30.74 -14.74
N PRO A 716 -1.45 -30.47 -14.49
CA PRO A 716 -0.74 -29.36 -15.12
C PRO A 716 -0.48 -29.58 -16.63
N ASP A 717 -0.45 -30.81 -17.12
CA ASP A 717 -0.16 -31.12 -18.52
C ASP A 717 -1.42 -30.96 -19.39
N THR A 718 -2.58 -31.33 -18.83
CA THR A 718 -3.85 -31.31 -19.57
C THR A 718 -4.76 -30.13 -19.20
N ASN A 719 -4.47 -29.44 -18.09
CA ASN A 719 -5.33 -28.45 -17.44
C ASN A 719 -6.71 -28.99 -17.01
N ILE A 720 -6.91 -30.31 -16.99
CA ILE A 720 -8.17 -30.95 -16.58
C ILE A 720 -8.20 -31.10 -15.06
N TRP A 721 -9.34 -30.76 -14.46
CA TRP A 721 -9.60 -30.93 -13.04
C TRP A 721 -10.12 -32.32 -12.73
N SER A 722 -9.52 -32.96 -11.73
CA SER A 722 -10.03 -34.16 -11.08
C SER A 722 -10.75 -33.74 -9.82
N VAL A 723 -12.07 -33.82 -9.79
CA VAL A 723 -12.90 -33.36 -8.66
C VAL A 723 -13.54 -34.56 -7.99
N HIS A 724 -13.12 -34.87 -6.79
CA HIS A 724 -13.64 -35.98 -5.99
C HIS A 724 -14.85 -35.52 -5.19
N VAL A 725 -15.97 -36.23 -5.35
CA VAL A 725 -17.21 -35.97 -4.61
C VAL A 725 -17.68 -37.20 -3.86
N ARG A 726 -18.31 -36.97 -2.71
CA ARG A 726 -18.94 -37.99 -1.87
C ARG A 726 -20.41 -37.65 -1.64
N ARG A 727 -21.29 -38.60 -1.89
CA ARG A 727 -22.72 -38.49 -1.57
C ARG A 727 -23.00 -38.89 -0.13
N LYS A 728 -24.16 -38.46 0.38
CA LYS A 728 -24.62 -38.78 1.75
C LYS A 728 -24.74 -40.29 2.03
N ASP A 729 -25.00 -41.12 1.02
CA ASP A 729 -25.03 -42.58 1.13
C ASP A 729 -23.63 -43.23 1.18
N GLY A 730 -22.56 -42.44 1.11
CA GLY A 730 -21.18 -42.89 1.11
C GLY A 730 -20.63 -43.23 -0.28
N SER A 731 -21.45 -43.20 -1.33
CA SER A 731 -20.94 -43.38 -2.70
C SER A 731 -20.03 -42.23 -3.12
N GLU A 732 -18.95 -42.57 -3.82
CA GLU A 732 -17.93 -41.62 -4.26
C GLU A 732 -17.80 -41.63 -5.78
N ARG A 733 -17.46 -40.47 -6.35
CA ARG A 733 -17.13 -40.33 -7.78
C ARG A 733 -16.09 -39.25 -7.96
N THR A 734 -15.15 -39.47 -8.88
CA THR A 734 -14.26 -38.43 -9.36
C THR A 734 -14.69 -37.98 -10.76
N PHE A 735 -14.99 -36.70 -10.91
CA PHE A 735 -15.27 -36.09 -12.21
C PHE A 735 -13.98 -35.56 -12.85
N LYS A 736 -13.92 -35.60 -14.18
CA LYS A 736 -12.84 -35.02 -15.00
C LYS A 736 -13.40 -33.87 -15.82
N VAL A 737 -13.11 -32.63 -15.41
CA VAL A 737 -13.81 -31.44 -15.94
C VAL A 737 -12.82 -30.39 -16.45
N LYS A 738 -13.24 -29.58 -17.42
CA LYS A 738 -12.40 -28.51 -17.99
C LYS A 738 -12.37 -27.28 -17.08
N HIS A 739 -13.49 -26.99 -16.43
CA HIS A 739 -13.63 -25.82 -15.57
C HIS A 739 -14.19 -26.24 -14.21
N PHE A 740 -13.53 -25.76 -13.15
CA PHE A 740 -13.94 -25.94 -11.77
C PHE A 740 -14.20 -24.56 -11.14
N VAL A 741 -15.39 -24.36 -10.60
CA VAL A 741 -15.81 -23.06 -10.04
C VAL A 741 -16.21 -23.24 -8.57
N VAL A 742 -15.61 -22.44 -7.69
CA VAL A 742 -15.97 -22.43 -6.26
C VAL A 742 -16.95 -21.28 -6.00
N ALA A 743 -18.20 -21.61 -5.70
CA ALA A 743 -19.30 -20.65 -5.51
C ALA A 743 -19.97 -20.80 -4.13
N THR A 744 -19.14 -20.98 -3.09
CA THR A 744 -19.56 -21.23 -1.70
C THR A 744 -19.92 -19.97 -0.89
N GLY A 745 -19.70 -18.77 -1.46
CA GLY A 745 -19.96 -17.48 -0.82
C GLY A 745 -18.84 -16.98 0.11
N LEU A 746 -18.96 -15.73 0.58
CA LEU A 746 -17.92 -15.03 1.39
C LEU A 746 -17.85 -15.47 2.87
N GLY A 747 -18.56 -16.52 3.25
CA GLY A 747 -18.63 -17.01 4.64
C GLY A 747 -19.30 -18.38 4.66
N ASP A 748 -18.56 -19.39 4.20
CA ASP A 748 -18.87 -20.81 3.94
C ASP A 748 -19.61 -21.61 5.05
N GLY A 749 -20.09 -20.91 6.09
CA GLY A 749 -20.82 -21.47 7.21
C GLY A 749 -19.91 -22.18 8.20
N ILE A 750 -18.58 -22.18 8.01
CA ILE A 750 -17.62 -22.72 8.98
C ILE A 750 -17.52 -21.71 10.13
N PRO A 751 -17.98 -22.06 11.34
CA PRO A 751 -17.88 -21.17 12.49
C PRO A 751 -16.42 -20.87 12.84
N ASN A 752 -16.06 -19.59 12.85
CA ASN A 752 -14.79 -19.16 13.46
C ASN A 752 -15.03 -18.91 14.94
N VAL A 753 -14.78 -19.93 15.76
CA VAL A 753 -14.95 -19.86 17.22
C VAL A 753 -13.62 -19.45 17.85
N PRO A 754 -13.53 -18.27 18.50
CA PRO A 754 -12.30 -17.86 19.16
C PRO A 754 -12.01 -18.76 20.38
N ASP A 755 -10.74 -19.03 20.64
CA ASP A 755 -10.31 -19.66 21.90
C ASP A 755 -10.46 -18.63 23.03
N ILE A 756 -11.33 -18.91 24.00
CA ILE A 756 -11.62 -18.03 25.13
C ILE A 756 -11.14 -18.75 26.40
N PRO A 757 -10.16 -18.19 27.13
CA PRO A 757 -9.67 -18.77 28.36
C PRO A 757 -10.80 -19.06 29.35
N ASN A 758 -10.77 -20.27 29.93
CA ASN A 758 -11.77 -20.76 30.89
C ASN A 758 -13.21 -20.89 30.37
N LEU A 759 -13.46 -20.82 29.06
CA LEU A 759 -14.80 -21.00 28.49
C LEU A 759 -15.44 -22.35 28.88
N ALA A 760 -14.63 -23.40 29.01
CA ALA A 760 -15.09 -24.72 29.47
C ALA A 760 -15.63 -24.72 30.92
N SER A 761 -15.28 -23.72 31.74
CA SER A 761 -15.82 -23.56 33.10
C SER A 761 -17.17 -22.84 33.14
N PHE A 762 -17.60 -22.23 32.02
CA PHE A 762 -18.89 -21.57 31.92
C PHE A 762 -20.01 -22.62 31.85
N LYS A 763 -20.89 -22.60 32.84
CA LYS A 763 -22.00 -23.57 32.96
C LYS A 763 -23.21 -23.25 32.08
N GLY A 764 -23.19 -22.12 31.37
CA GLY A 764 -24.25 -21.72 30.45
C GLY A 764 -24.06 -22.26 29.04
N THR A 765 -25.01 -21.95 28.15
CA THR A 765 -24.94 -22.36 26.75
C THR A 765 -23.99 -21.46 25.97
N VAL A 766 -23.05 -22.05 25.23
CA VAL A 766 -22.14 -21.35 24.32
C VAL A 766 -22.49 -21.72 22.89
N LEU A 767 -22.63 -20.73 22.02
CA LEU A 767 -23.09 -20.89 20.64
C LEU A 767 -22.35 -19.94 19.71
N HIS A 768 -22.06 -20.38 18.49
CA HIS A 768 -21.75 -19.48 17.39
C HIS A 768 -23.06 -18.91 16.79
N SER A 769 -23.00 -17.74 16.15
CA SER A 769 -24.19 -17.12 15.52
C SER A 769 -24.85 -17.99 14.45
N ALA A 770 -24.10 -18.90 13.82
CA ALA A 770 -24.63 -19.91 12.90
C ALA A 770 -25.54 -20.95 13.56
N GLN A 771 -25.44 -21.14 14.88
CA GLN A 771 -26.26 -22.06 15.67
C GLN A 771 -27.47 -21.37 16.32
N TYR A 772 -27.49 -20.04 16.36
CA TYR A 772 -28.64 -19.28 16.85
C TYR A 772 -29.82 -19.40 15.87
N LYS A 773 -31.04 -19.58 16.40
CA LYS A 773 -32.27 -19.76 15.61
C LYS A 773 -33.33 -18.69 15.89
N ARG A 774 -33.72 -18.52 17.15
CA ARG A 774 -34.79 -17.61 17.54
C ARG A 774 -34.62 -17.11 18.97
N ALA A 775 -35.12 -15.91 19.24
CA ALA A 775 -35.00 -15.28 20.55
C ALA A 775 -35.81 -15.99 21.65
N SER A 776 -36.92 -16.66 21.29
CA SER A 776 -37.80 -17.36 22.25
C SER A 776 -37.07 -18.42 23.07
N ASP A 777 -36.02 -19.04 22.53
CA ASP A 777 -35.24 -20.10 23.20
C ASP A 777 -34.41 -19.57 24.38
N TYR A 778 -34.34 -18.24 24.52
CA TYR A 778 -33.55 -17.53 25.52
C TYR A 778 -34.40 -16.64 26.44
N GLN A 779 -35.73 -16.77 26.42
CA GLN A 779 -36.60 -16.03 27.35
C GLN A 779 -36.23 -16.32 28.81
N GLY A 780 -36.16 -15.26 29.62
CA GLY A 780 -35.76 -15.35 31.03
C GLY A 780 -34.27 -15.65 31.26
N LYS A 781 -33.46 -15.82 30.20
CA LYS A 781 -32.00 -16.02 30.30
C LYS A 781 -31.27 -14.68 30.13
N LYS A 782 -30.03 -14.64 30.64
CA LYS A 782 -29.07 -13.57 30.36
C LYS A 782 -28.19 -13.99 29.20
N VAL A 783 -28.12 -13.16 28.16
CA VAL A 783 -27.40 -13.45 26.92
C VAL A 783 -26.22 -12.48 26.77
N VAL A 784 -25.03 -13.01 26.51
CA VAL A 784 -23.85 -12.22 26.16
C VAL A 784 -23.50 -12.47 24.70
N VAL A 785 -23.48 -11.42 23.88
CA VAL A 785 -23.09 -11.48 22.47
C VAL A 785 -21.67 -10.95 22.32
N ILE A 786 -20.75 -11.80 21.84
CA ILE A 786 -19.34 -11.42 21.63
C ILE A 786 -19.13 -11.02 20.16
N GLY A 787 -19.02 -9.72 19.91
CA GLY A 787 -18.83 -9.15 18.57
C GLY A 787 -19.95 -8.20 18.15
N ALA A 788 -19.60 -7.23 17.30
CA ALA A 788 -20.47 -6.13 16.89
C ALA A 788 -20.52 -5.96 15.36
N GLY A 789 -20.47 -7.07 14.60
CA GLY A 789 -20.79 -7.08 13.16
C GLY A 789 -22.28 -7.39 12.92
N ASN A 790 -22.71 -7.51 11.65
CA ASN A 790 -24.11 -7.80 11.28
C ASN A 790 -24.77 -8.88 12.15
N ALA A 791 -24.21 -10.10 12.20
CA ALA A 791 -24.81 -11.20 12.95
C ALA A 791 -24.87 -10.94 14.47
N GLY A 792 -23.87 -10.27 15.05
CA GLY A 792 -23.89 -9.91 16.47
C GLY A 792 -24.98 -8.91 16.80
N HIS A 793 -25.14 -7.88 15.95
CA HIS A 793 -26.23 -6.91 16.08
C HIS A 793 -27.61 -7.52 15.85
N ASP A 794 -27.78 -8.35 14.83
CA ASP A 794 -29.05 -9.02 14.54
C ASP A 794 -29.49 -9.87 15.75
N VAL A 795 -28.61 -10.71 16.28
CA VAL A 795 -28.89 -11.55 17.47
C VAL A 795 -29.20 -10.69 18.69
N ALA A 796 -28.38 -9.68 18.98
CA ALA A 796 -28.61 -8.82 20.14
C ALA A 796 -29.92 -8.04 20.03
N SER A 797 -30.24 -7.54 18.82
CA SER A 797 -31.49 -6.82 18.56
C SER A 797 -32.71 -7.72 18.68
N ASP A 798 -32.64 -8.95 18.18
CA ASP A 798 -33.72 -9.93 18.24
C ASP A 798 -34.05 -10.34 19.69
N VAL A 799 -33.02 -10.61 20.50
CA VAL A 799 -33.18 -10.91 21.94
C VAL A 799 -33.75 -9.69 22.69
N ALA A 800 -33.22 -8.49 22.45
CA ALA A 800 -33.69 -7.26 23.10
C ALA A 800 -35.16 -6.95 22.76
N ARG A 801 -35.56 -7.06 21.48
CA ARG A 801 -36.95 -6.84 21.03
C ARG A 801 -37.93 -7.86 21.60
N SER A 802 -37.44 -9.05 21.94
CA SER A 802 -38.23 -10.11 22.61
C SER A 802 -38.30 -9.94 24.14
N GLY A 803 -37.75 -8.86 24.69
CA GLY A 803 -37.74 -8.57 26.13
C GLY A 803 -36.67 -9.32 26.93
N GLY A 804 -35.67 -9.91 26.27
CA GLY A 804 -34.56 -10.61 26.91
C GLY A 804 -33.48 -9.69 27.49
N ASP A 805 -32.77 -10.17 28.51
CA ASP A 805 -31.60 -9.48 29.09
C ASP A 805 -30.35 -9.80 28.25
N VAL A 806 -29.90 -8.85 27.42
CA VAL A 806 -28.78 -9.03 26.50
C VAL A 806 -27.71 -7.97 26.68
N THR A 807 -26.45 -8.41 26.74
CA THR A 807 -25.27 -7.55 26.76
C THR A 807 -24.39 -7.85 25.55
N MET A 808 -24.03 -6.81 24.79
CA MET A 808 -23.08 -6.95 23.68
C MET A 808 -21.67 -6.55 24.13
N TYR A 809 -20.70 -7.43 23.90
CA TYR A 809 -19.29 -7.15 24.09
C TYR A 809 -18.62 -6.84 22.75
N GLN A 810 -18.27 -5.57 22.55
CA GLN A 810 -17.61 -5.11 21.33
C GLN A 810 -16.09 -5.31 21.42
N ARG A 811 -15.57 -6.30 20.69
CA ARG A 811 -14.11 -6.57 20.61
C ARG A 811 -13.32 -5.50 19.86
N SER A 812 -13.88 -4.95 18.78
CA SER A 812 -13.27 -3.93 17.92
C SER A 812 -14.31 -2.91 17.46
N SER A 813 -13.88 -1.72 17.02
CA SER A 813 -14.78 -0.72 16.44
C SER A 813 -15.49 -1.25 15.18
N THR A 814 -16.66 -0.69 14.87
CA THR A 814 -17.52 -1.13 13.75
C THR A 814 -17.87 0.05 12.84
N PHE A 815 -17.86 -0.14 11.52
CA PHE A 815 -18.51 0.80 10.59
C PHE A 815 -20.02 0.60 10.66
N VAL A 816 -20.76 1.62 11.12
CA VAL A 816 -22.22 1.54 11.29
C VAL A 816 -22.92 2.39 10.23
N MET A 817 -23.91 1.81 9.57
CA MET A 817 -24.71 2.50 8.57
C MET A 817 -26.19 2.12 8.71
N ASP A 818 -27.06 3.11 8.91
CA ASP A 818 -28.49 2.96 8.65
C ASP A 818 -28.67 2.69 7.15
N LEU A 819 -29.26 1.54 6.81
CA LEU A 819 -29.28 1.05 5.45
C LEU A 819 -30.13 1.94 4.54
N ASP A 820 -31.28 2.43 5.01
CA ASP A 820 -32.14 3.30 4.20
C ASP A 820 -31.51 4.67 3.95
N LYS A 821 -30.85 5.24 4.96
CA LYS A 821 -30.13 6.52 4.84
C LYS A 821 -28.87 6.40 4.01
N GLY A 822 -28.09 5.34 4.23
CA GLY A 822 -26.79 5.15 3.60
C GLY A 822 -26.88 4.68 2.15
N TRP A 823 -27.91 3.89 1.81
CA TRP A 823 -28.05 3.32 0.47
C TRP A 823 -28.11 4.40 -0.61
N LYS A 824 -28.73 5.56 -0.34
CA LYS A 824 -28.83 6.68 -1.30
C LYS A 824 -27.48 7.22 -1.79
N PHE A 825 -26.40 7.00 -1.03
CA PHE A 825 -25.03 7.42 -1.41
C PHE A 825 -24.18 6.27 -1.97
N LEU A 826 -24.65 5.03 -1.85
CA LEU A 826 -23.95 3.83 -2.32
C LEU A 826 -24.63 3.30 -3.59
N GLY A 827 -25.63 2.44 -3.42
CA GLY A 827 -26.33 1.80 -4.54
C GLY A 827 -27.58 2.52 -5.01
N GLY A 828 -28.14 3.44 -4.21
CA GLY A 828 -29.43 4.08 -4.46
C GLY A 828 -29.59 4.76 -5.83
N PRO A 829 -28.58 5.46 -6.37
CA PRO A 829 -28.67 6.03 -7.72
C PRO A 829 -28.85 5.01 -8.85
N LEU A 830 -28.55 3.73 -8.61
CA LEU A 830 -28.60 2.64 -9.59
C LEU A 830 -29.63 1.56 -9.24
N TYR A 831 -29.76 1.21 -7.97
CA TYR A 831 -30.50 0.06 -7.45
C TYR A 831 -31.59 0.53 -6.47
N SER A 832 -32.64 1.15 -7.01
CA SER A 832 -33.77 1.68 -6.25
C SER A 832 -35.07 1.60 -7.06
N GLU A 833 -36.20 1.79 -6.38
CA GLU A 833 -37.50 1.95 -7.04
C GLU A 833 -37.46 3.14 -8.00
N GLY A 834 -37.70 2.91 -9.29
CA GLY A 834 -37.56 3.93 -10.35
C GLY A 834 -36.13 4.18 -10.83
N GLY A 835 -35.15 3.39 -10.36
CA GLY A 835 -33.80 3.35 -10.93
C GLY A 835 -33.79 2.79 -12.37
N PRO A 836 -32.63 2.84 -13.05
CA PRO A 836 -32.50 2.19 -14.36
C PRO A 836 -32.74 0.68 -14.28
N PRO A 837 -33.09 0.02 -15.40
CA PRO A 837 -33.14 -1.44 -15.48
C PRO A 837 -31.85 -2.08 -14.92
N SER A 838 -31.94 -3.22 -14.24
CA SER A 838 -30.81 -3.83 -13.53
C SER A 838 -29.60 -4.08 -14.41
N ASP A 839 -29.79 -4.45 -15.66
CA ASP A 839 -28.71 -4.65 -16.62
C ASP A 839 -28.00 -3.34 -16.99
N VAL A 840 -28.72 -2.21 -17.01
CA VAL A 840 -28.13 -0.87 -17.15
C VAL A 840 -27.42 -0.45 -15.86
N ALA A 841 -28.05 -0.67 -14.70
CA ALA A 841 -27.48 -0.39 -13.39
C ALA A 841 -26.13 -1.12 -13.20
N ASP A 842 -26.08 -2.40 -13.55
CA ASP A 842 -24.88 -3.23 -13.46
C ASP A 842 -23.76 -2.70 -14.35
N ARG A 843 -24.04 -2.38 -15.63
CA ARG A 843 -23.04 -1.80 -16.53
C ARG A 843 -22.48 -0.48 -15.98
N LEU A 844 -23.33 0.39 -15.47
CA LEU A 844 -22.89 1.66 -14.86
C LEU A 844 -22.05 1.43 -13.60
N SER A 845 -22.44 0.48 -12.76
CA SER A 845 -21.70 0.09 -11.54
C SER A 845 -20.33 -0.52 -11.88
N PHE A 846 -20.29 -1.53 -12.75
CA PHE A 846 -19.06 -2.21 -13.17
C PHE A 846 -18.12 -1.32 -13.99
N SER A 847 -18.65 -0.33 -14.71
CA SER A 847 -17.83 0.63 -15.46
C SER A 847 -16.93 1.50 -14.59
N MET A 848 -17.17 1.58 -13.28
CA MET A 848 -16.36 2.36 -12.36
C MET A 848 -15.03 1.64 -12.05
N PRO A 849 -13.87 2.22 -12.41
CA PRO A 849 -12.58 1.63 -12.08
C PRO A 849 -12.33 1.61 -10.57
N HIS A 850 -11.79 0.52 -10.03
CA HIS A 850 -11.64 0.38 -8.58
C HIS A 850 -10.68 1.43 -7.98
N ASN A 851 -9.62 1.79 -8.72
CA ASN A 851 -8.65 2.81 -8.33
C ASN A 851 -9.24 4.23 -8.25
N LEU A 852 -10.28 4.54 -9.05
CA LEU A 852 -11.05 5.78 -8.93
C LEU A 852 -11.95 5.74 -7.69
N ILE A 853 -12.61 4.60 -7.44
CA ILE A 853 -13.49 4.42 -6.27
C ILE A 853 -12.71 4.62 -4.96
N VAL A 854 -11.59 3.91 -4.80
CA VAL A 854 -10.75 4.01 -3.58
C VAL A 854 -9.84 5.24 -3.57
N GLY A 855 -9.72 5.93 -4.71
CA GLY A 855 -8.92 7.14 -4.91
C GLY A 855 -9.62 8.44 -4.52
N GLY A 856 -10.76 8.37 -3.82
CA GLY A 856 -11.42 9.51 -3.22
C GLY A 856 -12.95 9.48 -3.26
N MET A 857 -13.59 8.63 -4.06
CA MET A 857 -15.07 8.59 -4.15
C MET A 857 -15.68 7.88 -2.96
N ALA A 858 -15.13 6.73 -2.56
CA ALA A 858 -15.63 5.96 -1.42
C ALA A 858 -15.53 6.77 -0.12
N GLN A 859 -14.46 7.56 0.06
CA GLN A 859 -14.29 8.44 1.21
C GLN A 859 -15.35 9.55 1.25
N ARG A 860 -15.63 10.18 0.11
CA ARG A 860 -16.68 11.21 0.01
C ARG A 860 -18.07 10.65 0.28
N ASN A 861 -18.38 9.48 -0.30
CA ASN A 861 -19.63 8.77 -0.01
C ASN A 861 -19.75 8.41 1.47
N THR A 862 -18.68 7.88 2.05
CA THR A 862 -18.64 7.52 3.47
C THR A 862 -18.87 8.74 4.34
N GLN A 863 -18.21 9.86 4.05
CA GLN A 863 -18.43 11.09 4.81
C GLN A 863 -19.88 11.60 4.68
N ALA A 864 -20.47 11.53 3.49
CA ALA A 864 -21.88 11.90 3.29
C ALA A 864 -22.84 11.00 4.08
N ILE A 865 -22.59 9.68 4.07
CA ILE A 865 -23.33 8.70 4.87
C ILE A 865 -23.24 9.07 6.36
N LEU A 866 -22.04 9.25 6.89
CA LEU A 866 -21.81 9.57 8.31
C LEU A 866 -22.52 10.87 8.72
N ASN A 867 -22.50 11.90 7.87
CA ASN A 867 -23.19 13.16 8.14
C ASN A 867 -24.72 12.99 8.23
N ASP A 868 -25.33 12.19 7.36
CA ASP A 868 -26.79 11.98 7.30
C ASP A 868 -27.38 11.21 8.50
N GLN A 869 -26.52 10.45 9.19
CA GLN A 869 -26.88 9.69 10.39
C GLN A 869 -26.14 10.17 11.65
N LYS A 870 -25.56 11.38 11.63
CA LYS A 870 -24.72 11.88 12.72
C LYS A 870 -25.39 11.77 14.09
N GLU A 871 -26.66 12.16 14.20
CA GLU A 871 -27.39 12.09 15.48
C GLU A 871 -27.49 10.67 16.03
N HIS A 872 -27.68 9.68 15.16
CA HIS A 872 -27.73 8.26 15.55
C HIS A 872 -26.35 7.76 16.00
N LEU A 873 -25.30 8.13 15.27
CA LEU A 873 -23.92 7.78 15.63
C LEU A 873 -23.47 8.44 16.93
N ASP A 874 -23.86 9.69 17.18
CA ASP A 874 -23.58 10.41 18.43
C ASP A 874 -24.28 9.72 19.62
N LYS A 875 -25.51 9.24 19.43
CA LYS A 875 -26.24 8.45 20.44
C LYS A 875 -25.54 7.13 20.72
N LEU A 876 -25.07 6.41 19.71
CA LEU A 876 -24.28 5.18 19.87
C LEU A 876 -22.94 5.45 20.58
N ALA A 877 -22.23 6.52 20.21
CA ALA A 877 -20.97 6.88 20.87
C ALA A 877 -21.19 7.21 22.36
N LYS A 878 -22.29 7.91 22.69
CA LYS A 878 -22.65 8.22 24.09
C LYS A 878 -22.92 6.99 24.96
N THR A 879 -23.31 5.85 24.37
CA THR A 879 -23.46 4.58 25.11
C THR A 879 -22.14 3.80 25.25
N GLY A 880 -21.03 4.35 24.73
CA GLY A 880 -19.72 3.70 24.74
C GLY A 880 -19.45 2.79 23.54
N PHE A 881 -20.33 2.79 22.52
CA PHE A 881 -20.12 1.99 21.31
C PHE A 881 -19.04 2.61 20.41
N ARG A 882 -17.99 1.85 20.07
CA ARG A 882 -16.86 2.32 19.25
C ARG A 882 -17.19 2.21 17.76
N ILE A 883 -17.21 3.34 17.07
CA ILE A 883 -17.45 3.41 15.62
C ILE A 883 -16.14 3.65 14.85
N ASN A 884 -16.09 3.24 13.58
CA ASN A 884 -15.01 3.61 12.65
C ASN A 884 -15.58 4.04 11.29
N LYS A 885 -14.71 4.55 10.41
CA LYS A 885 -15.07 5.02 9.06
C LYS A 885 -14.78 3.99 7.95
N GLY A 886 -14.50 2.74 8.31
CA GLY A 886 -13.98 1.74 7.38
C GLY A 886 -12.50 1.90 7.06
N ILE A 887 -11.94 0.91 6.36
CA ILE A 887 -10.52 0.90 5.94
C ILE A 887 -10.30 2.06 4.96
N LYS A 888 -9.25 2.86 5.15
CA LYS A 888 -8.95 4.08 4.37
C LYS A 888 -10.12 5.09 4.32
N GLU A 889 -10.95 5.11 5.37
CA GLU A 889 -12.20 5.87 5.45
C GLU A 889 -13.18 5.59 4.29
N ALA A 890 -13.03 4.44 3.62
CA ALA A 890 -13.84 4.05 2.45
C ALA A 890 -15.14 3.33 2.84
N GLY A 891 -15.54 3.42 4.10
CA GLY A 891 -16.78 2.84 4.63
C GLY A 891 -16.84 1.34 4.42
N ILE A 892 -17.95 0.87 3.87
CA ILE A 892 -18.23 -0.55 3.68
C ILE A 892 -17.34 -1.24 2.65
N LEU A 893 -16.91 -0.53 1.60
CA LEU A 893 -16.36 -1.14 0.39
C LEU A 893 -15.13 -1.99 0.67
N LEU A 894 -14.14 -1.41 1.35
CA LEU A 894 -12.89 -2.11 1.67
C LEU A 894 -13.06 -3.06 2.85
N GLN A 895 -13.99 -2.78 3.77
CA GLN A 895 -14.30 -3.70 4.88
C GLN A 895 -14.84 -5.05 4.37
N LEU A 896 -15.71 -5.04 3.36
CA LEU A 896 -16.19 -6.28 2.73
C LEU A 896 -15.07 -7.03 2.01
N LYS A 897 -14.23 -6.33 1.25
CA LYS A 897 -13.19 -6.95 0.42
C LYS A 897 -12.03 -7.52 1.23
N GLU A 898 -11.62 -6.84 2.31
CA GLU A 898 -10.44 -7.23 3.07
C GLU A 898 -10.79 -8.10 4.28
N LYS A 899 -11.95 -7.88 4.92
CA LYS A 899 -12.29 -8.53 6.19
C LYS A 899 -13.54 -9.40 6.13
N ALA A 900 -14.34 -9.31 5.06
CA ALA A 900 -15.67 -9.90 4.97
C ALA A 900 -16.54 -9.62 6.23
N GLY A 901 -16.32 -8.46 6.89
CA GLY A 901 -16.81 -8.21 8.25
C GLY A 901 -16.52 -6.78 8.73
N GLY A 902 -16.61 -6.53 10.04
CA GLY A 902 -16.27 -5.22 10.65
C GLY A 902 -17.28 -4.09 10.41
N HIS A 903 -18.50 -4.42 9.98
CA HIS A 903 -19.55 -3.46 9.69
C HIS A 903 -20.92 -3.95 10.20
N TYR A 904 -21.85 -3.01 10.37
CA TYR A 904 -23.24 -3.27 10.69
C TYR A 904 -24.17 -2.38 9.86
N PHE A 905 -25.19 -3.01 9.26
CA PHE A 905 -26.29 -2.32 8.59
C PHE A 905 -27.53 -2.27 9.48
N GLY A 906 -27.82 -1.09 10.01
CA GLY A 906 -29.04 -0.82 10.76
C GLY A 906 -30.28 -0.91 9.87
N LYS A 907 -31.24 -1.76 10.26
CA LYS A 907 -32.58 -1.86 9.67
C LYS A 907 -33.58 -1.28 10.68
N ARG A 908 -34.53 -0.48 10.21
CA ARG A 908 -35.60 0.07 11.05
C ARG A 908 -36.50 -1.03 11.59
#